data_AF-A0A379LV98-F1
#
_entry.id   AF-A0A379LV98-F1
#
_cell.length_a   1.000
_cell.length_b   1.000
_cell.length_c   1.000
_cell.angle_alpha   90.00
_cell.angle_beta   90.00
_cell.angle_gamma   90.00
#
_symmetry.space_group_name_H-M   'P 1'
#
loop_
_entity.id
_entity.type
_entity.pdbx_description
1 polymer ?
#
loop_
_entity_poly.entity_id
_entity_poly.type
_entity_poly.pdbx_seq_one_letter_code
_entity_poly.pdbx_strand_id
1 'polypeptide(L)'
;MSAHDAERPRFGQLTYTSFDRPGTATAGGWQVKDTTGDLYADEKERLRAGIVTRFDAIPPIPRFPNAEELRNRPRRLMYAPGAGRTGMYWHTVPAGADATGRPGNVFAHCLIDRVGSEATDGRPIERWGSSGWLVPYGADEVAAATLGATEPEPSDLVSRDAVLDFLLDPDTWRVGVFSVLLDAVARTLEGGPPVVLGCRDPHRAALWIASVSHFMSPGTSRRFGWSTFDRLHAVDDAVACGAHLIAVPLDDLPGDTPGCVVFGEGESPDLGELDGEPHCVENGDLVLVTPWSLLAQTVLVEEDPARRALARQDAIAAEVGDDGLSPMWPLAMAVVSDDELHDALDEATTILLEHSPETVAGTEWAALIANIVEHNLGDSTEDAARGLDRWSRDDTLAPAVRTLAAVVFAHRAFDEVGWISSADPMRRELFGHCDRAPELVTAAERAIDRLRHHVGVGSDRLAVAVDALRTIDVVVRAGLLTTRSEDRVFEILELAVVPVLCAPKIGPAVVAEIGEVEETTCVDFVQPAVVTHPDFLARPLGRRLERSVFAWVASSLRERPTFDELVADSSVVTSPVSVLVAEGVFGLTADGGRVRSDLATVALWRAFFELEDGAASVDSLDEVVAAQQWNAVQWCQAIETFPQVVAPRYLQDAVVCNAWASDVEAVAAHLIRVRRGELRGRWHENRRLDALAESWAAIRWQESWSTVGGPEFDRAWQQDGLPVLIDYARHYAADLPSDVLARLAVFLLAALARPYGDPLAEIDLPAAHQDALVDAVATEVRYAVESIVELVESGVVGIEWLLAHAVFSSPKAPRAGGLSAQTELLSRLVIESDGGRQGLLDEVVTRLLPASWFRGPGAVMTTIRTELRARGRRDADRVCEAYEAFVVWWFDQRLADAERVISGPRGSI
;
A
#
# COMPACT_ATOMS: atom_id res chain seq x y z
N MET A 1 7.02 30.81 10.92
CA MET A 1 6.96 32.18 11.47
C MET A 1 5.97 32.20 12.62
N SER A 2 6.41 32.61 13.81
CA SER A 2 5.50 32.83 14.95
C SER A 2 4.76 34.15 14.74
N ALA A 3 3.56 34.28 15.31
CA ALA A 3 2.69 35.46 15.18
C ALA A 3 3.32 36.80 15.65
N HIS A 4 4.58 36.81 16.11
CA HIS A 4 5.36 37.98 16.48
C HIS A 4 6.21 38.61 15.37
N ASP A 5 6.37 37.96 14.20
CA ASP A 5 7.16 38.52 13.09
C ASP A 5 6.40 39.55 12.24
N ALA A 6 5.07 39.67 12.37
CA ALA A 6 4.22 40.48 11.49
C ALA A 6 4.15 41.99 11.83
N GLU A 7 4.72 42.45 12.96
CA GLU A 7 4.64 43.86 13.42
C GLU A 7 5.92 44.69 13.18
N ARG A 8 6.99 44.12 12.60
CA ARG A 8 8.28 44.84 12.46
C ARG A 8 8.50 45.46 11.08
N PRO A 9 9.22 46.59 11.00
CA PRO A 9 9.61 47.19 9.72
C PRO A 9 10.47 46.24 8.87
N ARG A 10 10.24 46.21 7.55
CA ARG A 10 11.02 45.44 6.57
C ARG A 10 12.52 45.74 6.67
N PHE A 11 12.87 47.01 6.84
CA PHE A 11 14.25 47.46 6.89
C PHE A 11 14.72 47.69 8.32
N GLY A 12 15.97 47.32 8.60
CA GLY A 12 16.70 47.68 9.82
C GLY A 12 18.03 48.32 9.47
N GLN A 13 18.42 49.39 10.17
CA GLN A 13 19.65 50.14 9.87
C GLN A 13 20.53 50.28 11.09
N LEU A 14 21.84 50.32 10.86
CA LEU A 14 22.86 50.49 11.89
C LEU A 14 24.02 51.32 11.35
N THR A 15 24.50 52.28 12.15
CA THR A 15 25.75 53.00 11.85
C THR A 15 26.85 52.60 12.82
N TYR A 16 28.08 52.50 12.32
CA TYR A 16 29.25 52.11 13.08
C TYR A 16 30.45 52.95 12.68
N THR A 17 31.13 53.51 13.67
CA THR A 17 32.30 54.39 13.48
C THR A 17 33.04 54.59 14.80
N SER A 18 34.25 55.15 14.76
CA SER A 18 34.94 55.65 15.94
C SER A 18 34.44 57.07 16.26
N PHE A 19 33.80 57.26 17.42
CA PHE A 19 33.35 58.58 17.88
C PHE A 19 33.25 58.67 19.41
N ASP A 20 33.21 59.90 19.93
CA ASP A 20 32.96 60.18 21.34
C ASP A 20 31.47 60.33 21.60
N ARG A 21 30.93 59.48 22.49
CA ARG A 21 29.51 59.50 22.82
C ARG A 21 29.19 60.68 23.75
N PRO A 22 28.30 61.61 23.37
CA PRO A 22 27.94 62.74 24.23
C PRO A 22 27.32 62.27 25.56
N GLY A 23 27.86 62.75 26.69
CA GLY A 23 27.26 62.54 28.02
C GLY A 23 27.64 61.25 28.75
N THR A 24 28.56 60.43 28.23
CA THR A 24 29.08 59.22 28.90
C THR A 24 30.58 59.32 29.15
N ALA A 25 31.06 58.91 30.33
CA ALA A 25 32.48 58.95 30.71
C ALA A 25 33.35 57.83 30.08
N THR A 26 32.79 57.05 29.16
CA THR A 26 33.50 56.02 28.38
C THR A 26 34.39 56.68 27.33
N ALA A 27 35.68 56.29 27.30
CA ALA A 27 36.65 56.73 26.32
C ALA A 27 36.27 56.30 24.89
N GLY A 28 36.51 57.17 23.90
CA GLY A 28 36.20 56.95 22.48
C GLY A 28 36.74 55.64 21.90
N GLY A 29 36.07 55.15 20.85
CA GLY A 29 36.42 53.92 20.15
C GLY A 29 35.34 53.46 19.17
N TRP A 30 35.62 52.35 18.48
CA TRP A 30 34.72 51.73 17.51
C TRP A 30 33.47 51.16 18.18
N GLN A 31 32.30 51.68 17.81
CA GLN A 31 31.03 51.25 18.38
C GLN A 31 29.86 51.56 17.45
N VAL A 32 28.71 50.94 17.74
CA VAL A 32 27.44 51.31 17.10
C VAL A 32 27.01 52.70 17.57
N LYS A 33 26.83 53.60 16.61
CA LYS A 33 26.42 54.98 16.86
C LYS A 33 24.90 55.11 16.96
N ASP A 34 24.18 54.57 15.98
CA ASP A 34 22.74 54.72 15.84
C ASP A 34 22.10 53.46 15.24
N THR A 35 20.84 53.19 15.56
CA THR A 35 20.08 52.03 15.02
C THR A 35 18.60 52.38 14.81
N THR A 36 18.00 51.90 13.72
CA THR A 36 16.55 52.01 13.43
C THR A 36 15.98 50.68 12.94
N GLY A 37 14.64 50.55 12.91
CA GLY A 37 13.96 49.37 12.33
C GLY A 37 14.04 48.09 13.17
N ASP A 38 14.07 48.23 14.49
CA ASP A 38 13.96 47.16 15.49
C ASP A 38 14.83 45.92 15.23
N LEU A 39 16.12 46.16 14.92
CA LEU A 39 17.14 45.12 14.68
C LEU A 39 17.23 44.11 15.84
N TYR A 40 17.16 42.81 15.50
CA TYR A 40 17.43 41.71 16.43
C TYR A 40 18.90 41.70 16.89
N ALA A 41 19.19 41.02 18.00
CA ALA A 41 20.55 40.96 18.54
C ALA A 41 21.52 40.21 17.61
N ASP A 42 21.06 39.13 17.00
CA ASP A 42 21.80 38.35 16.00
C ASP A 42 21.96 39.11 14.68
N GLU A 43 20.97 39.89 14.24
CA GLU A 43 21.10 40.79 13.09
C GLU A 43 22.16 41.87 13.33
N LYS A 44 22.16 42.48 14.53
CA LYS A 44 23.20 43.46 14.89
C LYS A 44 24.59 42.82 14.87
N GLU A 45 24.72 41.59 15.32
CA GLU A 45 25.99 40.88 15.31
C GLU A 45 26.44 40.53 13.89
N ARG A 46 25.53 40.04 13.03
CA ARG A 46 25.80 39.79 11.61
C ARG A 46 26.19 41.06 10.86
N LEU A 47 25.43 42.15 11.04
CA LEU A 47 25.78 43.43 10.44
C LEU A 47 27.13 43.95 10.97
N ARG A 48 27.50 43.69 12.22
CA ARG A 48 28.82 44.05 12.77
C ARG A 48 29.96 43.23 12.20
N ALA A 49 29.74 41.93 11.95
CA ALA A 49 30.77 41.03 11.45
C ALA A 49 31.30 41.45 10.07
N GLY A 50 30.45 42.00 9.20
CA GLY A 50 30.86 42.52 7.87
C GLY A 50 31.44 43.94 7.87
N ILE A 51 31.64 44.57 9.05
CA ILE A 51 32.12 45.95 9.12
C ILE A 51 33.62 46.02 8.93
N VAL A 52 34.03 46.70 7.87
CA VAL A 52 35.41 47.08 7.64
C VAL A 52 35.75 48.35 8.45
N THR A 53 36.72 48.24 9.35
CA THR A 53 37.21 49.36 10.19
C THR A 53 38.44 50.09 9.62
N ARG A 54 38.88 49.70 8.42
CA ARG A 54 40.00 50.31 7.69
C ARG A 54 39.66 50.47 6.22
N PHE A 55 39.77 51.69 5.69
CA PHE A 55 39.50 51.95 4.27
C PHE A 55 40.75 52.52 3.59
N ASP A 56 41.41 51.70 2.78
CA ASP A 56 42.64 52.05 2.06
C ASP A 56 42.32 52.62 0.67
N ALA A 57 41.88 53.89 0.62
CA ALA A 57 41.50 54.57 -0.61
C ALA A 57 42.67 54.69 -1.61
N ILE A 58 42.38 54.43 -2.89
CA ILE A 58 43.28 54.72 -4.03
C ILE A 58 42.57 55.71 -4.96
N PRO A 59 43.17 56.90 -5.24
CA PRO A 59 44.33 57.46 -4.54
C PRO A 59 44.01 57.81 -3.07
N PRO A 60 45.03 57.95 -2.19
CA PRO A 60 44.81 58.35 -0.80
C PRO A 60 44.10 59.70 -0.69
N ILE A 61 43.17 59.83 0.26
CA ILE A 61 42.46 61.10 0.48
C ILE A 61 43.44 62.16 1.02
N PRO A 62 43.50 63.36 0.42
CA PRO A 62 44.31 64.46 0.91
C PRO A 62 43.99 64.81 2.37
N ARG A 63 44.98 65.34 3.12
CA ARG A 63 44.80 65.72 4.53
C ARG A 63 43.73 66.82 4.72
N PHE A 64 43.54 67.67 3.72
CA PHE A 64 42.55 68.74 3.70
C PHE A 64 41.80 68.70 2.36
N PRO A 65 40.85 67.76 2.19
CA PRO A 65 40.20 67.58 0.91
C PRO A 65 39.22 68.73 0.64
N ASN A 66 39.13 69.15 -0.61
CA ASN A 66 38.13 70.11 -1.05
C ASN A 66 36.77 69.44 -1.30
N ALA A 67 35.72 70.22 -1.58
CA ALA A 67 34.37 69.70 -1.76
C ALA A 67 34.21 68.76 -2.98
N GLU A 68 35.02 68.93 -4.02
CA GLU A 68 35.03 68.04 -5.19
C GLU A 68 35.73 66.71 -4.88
N GLU A 69 36.89 66.76 -4.22
CA GLU A 69 37.61 65.59 -3.73
C GLU A 69 36.76 64.77 -2.74
N LEU A 70 35.99 65.43 -1.87
CA LEU A 70 35.06 64.74 -0.97
C LEU A 70 33.86 64.13 -1.70
N ARG A 71 33.33 64.77 -2.74
CA ARG A 71 32.22 64.20 -3.53
C ARG A 71 32.65 62.95 -4.29
N ASN A 72 33.85 62.99 -4.86
CA ASN A 72 34.44 61.95 -5.71
C ASN A 72 35.24 60.90 -4.94
N ARG A 73 35.25 60.95 -3.60
CA ARG A 73 35.99 59.98 -2.80
C ARG A 73 35.46 58.55 -3.02
N PRO A 74 36.34 57.54 -3.03
CA PRO A 74 35.91 56.15 -3.17
C PRO A 74 34.91 55.76 -2.09
N ARG A 75 33.91 54.98 -2.50
CA ARG A 75 32.89 54.41 -1.61
C ARG A 75 32.91 52.90 -1.83
N ARG A 76 32.67 52.15 -0.77
CA ARG A 76 32.43 50.72 -0.84
C ARG A 76 30.97 50.48 -0.54
N LEU A 77 30.29 49.77 -1.41
CA LEU A 77 29.01 49.15 -1.10
C LEU A 77 29.22 47.65 -1.30
N MET A 78 28.92 46.91 -0.26
CA MET A 78 28.88 45.46 -0.31
C MET A 78 27.45 45.01 -0.05
N TYR A 79 27.01 44.02 -0.81
CA TYR A 79 25.77 43.30 -0.59
C TYR A 79 26.07 41.82 -0.37
N ALA A 80 25.42 41.20 0.61
CA ALA A 80 25.45 39.77 0.76
C ALA A 80 24.04 39.19 1.01
N PRO A 81 23.71 38.06 0.37
CA PRO A 81 22.50 37.33 0.69
C PRO A 81 22.57 36.74 2.11
N GLY A 82 21.47 36.83 2.85
CA GLY A 82 21.29 36.22 4.16
C GLY A 82 20.25 35.10 4.14
N ALA A 83 20.08 34.44 5.30
CA ALA A 83 19.07 33.40 5.45
C ALA A 83 17.63 33.96 5.29
N GLY A 84 16.73 33.18 4.68
CA GLY A 84 15.29 33.50 4.62
C GLY A 84 14.94 34.79 3.86
N ARG A 85 15.40 34.91 2.60
CA ARG A 85 15.20 36.08 1.71
C ARG A 85 15.66 37.42 2.31
N THR A 86 16.57 37.38 3.27
CA THR A 86 17.19 38.59 3.83
C THR A 86 18.36 39.04 2.98
N GLY A 87 18.56 40.35 2.83
CA GLY A 87 19.72 40.93 2.18
C GLY A 87 20.42 41.90 3.11
N MET A 88 21.74 41.89 3.16
CA MET A 88 22.54 42.77 4.02
C MET A 88 23.44 43.66 3.18
N TYR A 89 23.50 44.95 3.54
CA TYR A 89 24.32 45.94 2.86
C TYR A 89 25.30 46.56 3.85
N TRP A 90 26.51 46.81 3.38
CA TRP A 90 27.54 47.57 4.08
C TRP A 90 28.03 48.69 3.18
N HIS A 91 27.55 49.91 3.43
CA HIS A 91 28.04 51.10 2.79
C HIS A 91 29.13 51.73 3.66
N THR A 92 30.36 51.71 3.18
CA THR A 92 31.56 52.11 3.92
C THR A 92 32.26 53.24 3.21
N VAL A 93 32.54 54.33 3.93
CA VAL A 93 33.28 55.48 3.40
C VAL A 93 34.37 55.97 4.36
N PRO A 94 35.46 56.55 3.84
CA PRO A 94 36.41 57.30 4.65
C PRO A 94 35.74 58.49 5.35
N ALA A 95 36.01 58.63 6.65
CA ALA A 95 35.40 59.63 7.53
C ALA A 95 36.40 60.65 8.10
N GLY A 96 37.67 60.61 7.65
CA GLY A 96 38.71 61.56 8.07
C GLY A 96 39.37 61.18 9.40
N ALA A 97 39.72 62.19 10.21
CA ALA A 97 40.26 61.96 11.55
C ALA A 97 39.14 61.73 12.57
N ASP A 98 39.36 60.84 13.53
CA ASP A 98 38.43 60.65 14.65
C ASP A 98 38.45 61.85 15.63
N ALA A 99 37.57 61.82 16.65
CA ALA A 99 37.47 62.88 17.66
C ALA A 99 38.78 63.11 18.46
N THR A 100 39.69 62.14 18.46
CA THR A 100 41.02 62.25 19.09
C THR A 100 42.11 62.75 18.14
N GLY A 101 41.77 63.01 16.88
CA GLY A 101 42.66 63.47 15.82
C GLY A 101 43.45 62.34 15.14
N ARG A 102 43.12 61.06 15.39
CA ARG A 102 43.78 59.93 14.73
C ARG A 102 43.24 59.79 13.30
N PRO A 103 44.10 59.73 12.27
CA PRO A 103 43.66 59.56 10.89
C PRO A 103 43.13 58.14 10.64
N GLY A 104 42.38 57.96 9.56
CA GLY A 104 41.93 56.65 9.10
C GLY A 104 40.60 56.20 9.70
N ASN A 105 39.77 57.12 10.19
CA ASN A 105 38.40 56.79 10.61
C ASN A 105 37.55 56.42 9.39
N VAL A 106 36.61 55.49 9.62
CA VAL A 106 35.69 54.97 8.63
C VAL A 106 34.27 55.09 9.18
N PHE A 107 33.32 55.40 8.31
CA PHE A 107 31.90 55.41 8.64
C PHE A 107 31.20 54.30 7.85
N ALA A 108 30.62 53.35 8.57
CA ALA A 108 29.80 52.29 7.99
C ALA A 108 28.31 52.57 8.26
N HIS A 109 27.51 52.63 7.19
CA HIS A 109 26.05 52.59 7.23
C HIS A 109 25.63 51.21 6.72
N CYS A 110 25.09 50.39 7.61
CA CYS A 110 24.63 49.03 7.33
C CYS A 110 23.10 48.98 7.27
N LEU A 111 22.56 48.18 6.34
CA LEU A 111 21.12 47.98 6.14
C LEU A 111 20.85 46.47 6.07
N ILE A 112 19.79 46.01 6.72
CA ILE A 112 19.18 44.70 6.46
C ILE A 112 17.81 44.90 5.80
N ASP A 113 17.56 44.13 4.75
CA ASP A 113 16.30 44.04 4.02
C ASP A 113 15.65 42.69 4.34
N ARG A 114 14.57 42.68 5.14
CA ARG A 114 13.82 41.47 5.55
C ARG A 114 12.64 41.23 4.63
N VAL A 115 12.91 40.97 3.37
CA VAL A 115 11.85 40.77 2.37
C VAL A 115 10.90 39.65 2.81
N GLY A 116 9.62 39.98 2.95
CA GLY A 116 8.55 39.02 3.17
C GLY A 116 8.13 38.31 1.87
N SER A 117 6.90 37.80 1.83
CA SER A 117 6.35 37.13 0.64
C SER A 117 5.98 38.08 -0.51
N GLU A 118 6.01 39.39 -0.32
CA GLU A 118 5.63 40.37 -1.35
C GLU A 118 6.83 40.65 -2.28
N ALA A 119 6.57 40.63 -3.59
CA ALA A 119 7.54 40.99 -4.62
C ALA A 119 8.04 42.42 -4.37
N THR A 120 9.36 42.58 -4.42
CA THR A 120 10.00 43.86 -4.08
C THR A 120 10.59 44.48 -5.32
N ASP A 121 10.26 45.75 -5.56
CA ASP A 121 10.85 46.53 -6.63
C ASP A 121 12.37 46.71 -6.40
N GLY A 122 13.14 46.38 -7.43
CA GLY A 122 14.55 46.73 -7.57
C GLY A 122 15.58 45.67 -7.18
N ARG A 123 16.74 45.79 -7.81
CA ARG A 123 17.94 44.96 -7.63
C ARG A 123 18.82 45.53 -6.52
N PRO A 124 19.53 44.72 -5.72
CA PRO A 124 20.37 45.23 -4.62
C PRO A 124 21.36 46.31 -5.04
N ILE A 125 21.98 46.15 -6.21
CA ILE A 125 23.00 47.08 -6.72
C ILE A 125 22.43 48.45 -7.07
N GLU A 126 21.13 48.57 -7.36
CA GLU A 126 20.50 49.84 -7.68
C GLU A 126 20.53 50.83 -6.52
N ARG A 127 20.76 50.38 -5.28
CA ARG A 127 20.98 51.29 -4.14
C ARG A 127 22.36 51.95 -4.19
N TRP A 128 23.26 51.56 -5.09
CA TRP A 128 24.54 52.24 -5.29
C TRP A 128 24.34 53.71 -5.68
N GLY A 129 25.04 54.62 -5.00
CA GLY A 129 24.93 56.05 -5.29
C GLY A 129 23.67 56.72 -4.75
N SER A 130 22.81 55.99 -4.03
CA SER A 130 21.66 56.57 -3.31
C SER A 130 22.09 57.72 -2.39
N SER A 131 21.32 58.80 -2.41
CA SER A 131 21.51 59.95 -1.50
C SER A 131 21.14 59.64 -0.05
N GLY A 132 20.45 58.52 0.20
CA GLY A 132 20.12 58.04 1.55
C GLY A 132 21.31 57.42 2.29
N TRP A 133 22.40 57.08 1.59
CA TRP A 133 23.61 56.60 2.24
C TRP A 133 24.33 57.73 2.95
N LEU A 134 24.73 57.48 4.21
CA LEU A 134 25.41 58.47 5.03
C LEU A 134 26.88 58.56 4.64
N VAL A 135 27.32 59.77 4.35
CA VAL A 135 28.70 60.07 3.93
C VAL A 135 29.31 61.24 4.73
N PRO A 136 29.35 61.18 6.07
CA PRO A 136 29.96 62.24 6.87
C PRO A 136 31.49 62.27 6.70
N TYR A 137 32.10 63.45 6.84
CA TYR A 137 33.55 63.60 6.85
C TYR A 137 34.02 64.57 7.94
N GLY A 138 34.87 64.09 8.84
CA GLY A 138 35.36 64.84 10.00
C GLY A 138 34.52 64.61 11.27
N ALA A 139 35.13 64.85 12.43
CA ALA A 139 34.56 64.52 13.73
C ALA A 139 33.18 65.15 13.99
N ASP A 140 32.97 66.41 13.57
CA ASP A 140 31.70 67.12 13.80
C ASP A 140 30.55 66.53 12.95
N GLU A 141 30.80 66.28 11.66
CA GLU A 141 29.81 65.66 10.77
C GLU A 141 29.51 64.22 11.18
N VAL A 142 30.55 63.47 11.60
CA VAL A 142 30.40 62.11 12.12
C VAL A 142 29.56 62.10 13.39
N ALA A 143 29.74 63.06 14.31
CA ALA A 143 28.93 63.16 15.51
C ALA A 143 27.45 63.50 15.18
N ALA A 144 27.24 64.42 14.23
CA ALA A 144 25.92 64.90 13.81
C ALA A 144 25.12 63.90 12.96
N ALA A 145 25.77 62.93 12.30
CA ALA A 145 25.12 61.98 11.41
C ALA A 145 24.10 61.09 12.14
N THR A 146 22.83 61.12 11.74
CA THR A 146 21.76 60.28 12.29
C THR A 146 21.08 59.47 11.20
N LEU A 147 20.60 58.27 11.53
CA LEU A 147 19.84 57.46 10.59
C LEU A 147 18.48 58.12 10.29
N GLY A 148 18.07 58.08 9.03
CA GLY A 148 16.75 58.51 8.59
C GLY A 148 15.66 57.49 8.95
N ALA A 149 14.40 57.90 8.81
CA ALA A 149 13.26 57.00 8.97
C ALA A 149 13.04 56.08 7.75
N THR A 150 13.56 56.46 6.58
CA THR A 150 13.47 55.72 5.32
C THR A 150 14.82 55.09 4.96
N GLU A 151 14.77 54.02 4.18
CA GLU A 151 15.93 53.34 3.62
C GLU A 151 16.56 54.13 2.45
N PRO A 152 17.81 53.81 2.06
CA PRO A 152 18.45 54.41 0.88
C PRO A 152 17.81 53.92 -0.43
N GLU A 153 17.00 54.74 -1.09
CA GLU A 153 16.28 54.42 -2.35
C GLU A 153 17.20 54.01 -3.52
N PRO A 154 16.69 53.26 -4.51
CA PRO A 154 17.39 53.01 -5.78
C PRO A 154 17.84 54.30 -6.50
N SER A 155 18.90 54.21 -7.29
CA SER A 155 19.52 55.28 -8.07
C SER A 155 19.57 54.92 -9.56
N ASP A 156 19.43 55.93 -10.41
CA ASP A 156 19.51 55.77 -11.88
C ASP A 156 20.93 55.52 -12.40
N LEU A 157 21.97 55.67 -11.55
CA LEU A 157 23.39 55.56 -11.93
C LEU A 157 23.81 54.17 -12.41
N VAL A 158 23.03 53.15 -12.07
CA VAL A 158 23.23 51.76 -12.48
C VAL A 158 21.90 51.15 -12.94
N SER A 159 21.03 51.99 -13.49
CA SER A 159 19.79 51.57 -14.16
C SER A 159 20.10 50.66 -15.36
N ARG A 160 19.10 49.93 -15.83
CA ARG A 160 19.21 49.11 -17.04
C ARG A 160 19.76 49.91 -18.22
N ASP A 161 19.29 51.14 -18.39
CA ASP A 161 19.72 52.04 -19.46
C ASP A 161 21.21 52.39 -19.33
N ALA A 162 21.65 52.75 -18.12
CA ALA A 162 23.07 53.02 -17.85
C ALA A 162 23.96 51.79 -18.08
N VAL A 163 23.46 50.59 -17.81
CA VAL A 163 24.16 49.33 -18.09
C VAL A 163 24.30 49.08 -19.59
N LEU A 164 23.23 49.29 -20.37
CA LEU A 164 23.29 49.11 -21.82
C LEU A 164 24.21 50.14 -22.47
N ASP A 165 24.11 51.42 -22.08
CA ASP A 165 25.03 52.49 -22.51
C ASP A 165 26.49 52.14 -22.19
N PHE A 166 26.72 51.50 -21.04
CA PHE A 166 28.04 51.06 -20.63
C PHE A 166 28.56 49.88 -21.45
N LEU A 167 27.76 48.83 -21.65
CA LEU A 167 28.19 47.62 -22.37
C LEU A 167 28.35 47.85 -23.87
N LEU A 168 27.51 48.70 -24.46
CA LEU A 168 27.45 48.99 -25.90
C LEU A 168 28.25 50.22 -26.32
N ASP A 169 29.11 50.73 -25.43
CA ASP A 169 30.00 51.86 -25.72
C ASP A 169 30.86 51.57 -26.97
N PRO A 170 30.72 52.37 -28.05
CA PRO A 170 31.41 52.11 -29.31
C PRO A 170 32.93 52.27 -29.20
N ASP A 171 33.44 52.95 -28.17
CA ASP A 171 34.87 53.18 -27.97
C ASP A 171 35.57 52.04 -27.22
N THR A 172 34.83 51.07 -26.65
CA THR A 172 35.40 49.94 -25.90
C THR A 172 34.59 48.67 -26.08
N TRP A 173 35.22 47.60 -26.57
CA TRP A 173 34.57 46.29 -26.65
C TRP A 173 34.50 45.62 -25.27
N ARG A 174 33.40 45.83 -24.54
CA ARG A 174 33.19 45.31 -23.17
C ARG A 174 32.51 43.94 -23.12
N VAL A 175 31.88 43.53 -24.22
CA VAL A 175 31.15 42.26 -24.33
C VAL A 175 32.03 41.04 -24.07
N GLY A 176 33.31 41.07 -24.47
CA GLY A 176 34.24 39.97 -24.20
C GLY A 176 34.47 39.74 -22.70
N VAL A 177 34.84 40.80 -21.96
CA VAL A 177 34.99 40.75 -20.50
C VAL A 177 33.66 40.40 -19.81
N PHE A 178 32.54 40.94 -20.31
CA PHE A 178 31.23 40.62 -19.77
C PHE A 178 30.87 39.14 -19.89
N SER A 179 31.21 38.51 -21.01
CA SER A 179 30.95 37.09 -21.27
C SER A 179 31.66 36.21 -20.26
N VAL A 180 32.96 36.46 -20.02
CA VAL A 180 33.74 35.77 -18.98
C VAL A 180 33.15 36.00 -17.59
N LEU A 181 32.72 37.24 -17.31
CA LEU A 181 32.14 37.60 -16.03
C LEU A 181 30.82 36.88 -15.74
N LEU A 182 29.91 36.78 -16.73
CA LEU A 182 28.66 36.03 -16.59
C LEU A 182 28.91 34.56 -16.29
N ASP A 183 29.80 33.93 -17.04
CA ASP A 183 30.10 32.50 -16.88
C ASP A 183 30.82 32.20 -15.56
N ALA A 184 31.76 33.05 -15.15
CA ALA A 184 32.40 32.94 -13.84
C ALA A 184 31.39 33.15 -12.70
N VAL A 185 30.42 34.06 -12.87
CA VAL A 185 29.35 34.30 -11.89
C VAL A 185 28.34 33.14 -11.85
N ALA A 186 27.98 32.53 -12.98
CA ALA A 186 27.14 31.34 -12.98
C ALA A 186 27.80 30.21 -12.16
N ARG A 187 29.09 29.99 -12.40
CA ARG A 187 29.90 28.99 -11.69
C ARG A 187 29.99 29.24 -10.19
N THR A 188 30.18 30.48 -9.73
CA THR A 188 30.25 30.77 -8.30
C THR A 188 28.89 30.65 -7.59
N LEU A 189 27.79 30.96 -8.27
CA LEU A 189 26.43 30.75 -7.74
C LEU A 189 26.12 29.26 -7.51
N GLU A 190 26.78 28.37 -8.25
CA GLU A 190 26.74 26.91 -8.08
C GLU A 190 27.78 26.38 -7.06
N GLY A 191 28.49 27.26 -6.36
CA GLY A 191 29.51 26.92 -5.36
C GLY A 191 30.93 26.79 -5.90
N GLY A 192 31.18 27.24 -7.13
CA GLY A 192 32.52 27.39 -7.70
C GLY A 192 33.32 28.59 -7.12
N PRO A 193 34.53 28.82 -7.65
CA PRO A 193 35.42 29.90 -7.20
C PRO A 193 34.76 31.29 -7.27
N PRO A 194 34.93 32.16 -6.26
CA PRO A 194 34.52 33.56 -6.35
C PRO A 194 35.34 34.33 -7.39
N VAL A 195 34.79 35.46 -7.84
CA VAL A 195 35.36 36.28 -8.91
C VAL A 195 35.95 37.57 -8.33
N VAL A 196 37.19 37.87 -8.69
CA VAL A 196 37.86 39.14 -8.38
C VAL A 196 38.04 39.93 -9.66
N LEU A 197 37.34 41.07 -9.76
CA LEU A 197 37.39 41.95 -10.92
C LEU A 197 38.20 43.21 -10.60
N GLY A 198 39.30 43.41 -11.32
CA GLY A 198 40.06 44.66 -11.24
C GLY A 198 39.35 45.78 -11.99
N CYS A 199 38.95 46.82 -11.28
CA CYS A 199 38.23 47.98 -11.80
C CYS A 199 39.04 49.26 -11.63
N ARG A 200 38.91 50.19 -12.57
CA ARG A 200 39.55 51.51 -12.52
C ARG A 200 39.07 52.33 -11.32
N ASP A 201 37.79 52.24 -11.00
CA ASP A 201 37.17 52.94 -9.88
C ASP A 201 35.88 52.24 -9.42
N PRO A 202 35.35 52.58 -8.22
CA PRO A 202 34.14 51.95 -7.69
C PRO A 202 32.87 52.19 -8.53
N HIS A 203 32.82 53.23 -9.37
CA HIS A 203 31.67 53.48 -10.22
C HIS A 203 31.65 52.50 -11.40
N ARG A 204 32.80 52.24 -12.04
CA ARG A 204 32.91 51.17 -13.06
C ARG A 204 32.64 49.79 -12.47
N ALA A 205 33.13 49.52 -11.26
CA ALA A 205 32.79 48.30 -10.53
C ALA A 205 31.29 48.12 -10.35
N ALA A 206 30.57 49.19 -9.97
CA ALA A 206 29.12 49.14 -9.82
C ALA A 206 28.39 48.90 -11.16
N LEU A 207 28.87 49.45 -12.29
CA LEU A 207 28.31 49.18 -13.61
C LEU A 207 28.52 47.72 -14.05
N TRP A 208 29.67 47.12 -13.78
CA TRP A 208 29.90 45.69 -14.05
C TRP A 208 29.00 44.78 -13.21
N ILE A 209 28.91 45.04 -11.90
CA ILE A 209 28.01 44.30 -11.00
C ILE A 209 26.55 44.48 -11.44
N ALA A 210 26.17 45.69 -11.83
CA ALA A 210 24.83 45.97 -12.36
C ALA A 210 24.57 45.26 -13.68
N SER A 211 25.56 45.16 -14.55
CA SER A 211 25.46 44.41 -15.82
C SER A 211 25.07 42.96 -15.54
N VAL A 212 25.80 42.28 -14.66
CA VAL A 212 25.48 40.91 -14.24
C VAL A 212 24.09 40.83 -13.58
N SER A 213 23.77 41.78 -12.71
CA SER A 213 22.49 41.83 -12.00
C SER A 213 21.28 42.05 -12.91
N HIS A 214 21.41 42.79 -14.02
CA HIS A 214 20.33 43.06 -14.98
C HIS A 214 20.13 41.93 -15.99
N PHE A 215 21.16 41.12 -16.26
CA PHE A 215 21.08 39.90 -17.08
C PHE A 215 20.57 38.66 -16.30
N MET A 216 20.05 38.87 -15.09
CA MET A 216 19.26 37.91 -14.32
C MET A 216 18.00 38.60 -13.76
N SER A 217 17.03 37.84 -13.26
CA SER A 217 15.83 38.40 -12.65
C SER A 217 16.11 39.19 -11.35
N PRO A 218 15.25 40.17 -10.98
CA PRO A 218 15.38 40.90 -9.72
C PRO A 218 15.48 40.01 -8.48
N GLY A 219 14.71 38.94 -8.42
CA GLY A 219 14.71 37.95 -7.33
C GLY A 219 16.00 37.14 -7.31
N THR A 220 16.50 36.70 -8.47
CA THR A 220 17.79 36.00 -8.55
C THR A 220 18.95 36.90 -8.14
N SER A 221 18.92 38.19 -8.48
CA SER A 221 19.94 39.16 -8.08
C SER A 221 20.10 39.32 -6.57
N ARG A 222 19.08 38.95 -5.79
CA ARG A 222 19.14 38.95 -4.31
C ARG A 222 19.95 37.79 -3.74
N ARG A 223 20.26 36.79 -4.54
CA ARG A 223 21.20 35.71 -4.18
C ARG A 223 22.63 36.01 -4.64
N PHE A 224 22.79 37.00 -5.50
CA PHE A 224 24.08 37.44 -6.01
C PHE A 224 24.71 38.48 -5.07
N GLY A 225 25.56 38.00 -4.16
CA GLY A 225 26.40 38.85 -3.29
C GLY A 225 27.61 39.46 -4.01
N TRP A 226 28.00 40.68 -3.66
CA TRP A 226 29.08 41.41 -4.33
C TRP A 226 29.67 42.54 -3.47
N SER A 227 30.82 43.08 -3.87
CA SER A 227 31.44 44.29 -3.31
C SER A 227 31.96 45.21 -4.40
N THR A 228 31.60 46.51 -4.37
CA THR A 228 32.06 47.50 -5.37
C THR A 228 33.48 47.98 -5.16
N PHE A 229 34.07 47.72 -3.98
CA PHE A 229 35.45 48.09 -3.69
C PHE A 229 35.96 47.34 -2.46
N ASP A 230 36.96 46.50 -2.64
CA ASP A 230 37.81 45.97 -1.58
C ASP A 230 39.28 46.03 -2.00
N ARG A 231 40.19 45.88 -1.05
CA ARG A 231 41.60 45.63 -1.34
C ARG A 231 41.84 44.14 -1.41
N LEU A 232 42.89 43.72 -2.11
CA LEU A 232 43.19 42.29 -2.27
C LEU A 232 43.23 41.52 -0.95
N HIS A 233 43.80 42.11 0.10
CA HIS A 233 43.91 41.50 1.43
C HIS A 233 42.59 41.35 2.19
N ALA A 234 41.49 41.93 1.69
CA ALA A 234 40.15 41.87 2.27
C ALA A 234 39.18 41.00 1.45
N VAL A 235 39.64 40.39 0.36
CA VAL A 235 38.82 39.51 -0.49
C VAL A 235 38.29 38.33 0.31
N ASP A 236 39.14 37.65 1.09
CA ASP A 236 38.74 36.51 1.92
C ASP A 236 37.61 36.87 2.90
N ASP A 237 37.66 38.06 3.50
CA ASP A 237 36.62 38.55 4.42
C ASP A 237 35.30 38.81 3.67
N ALA A 238 35.36 39.38 2.46
CA ALA A 238 34.19 39.60 1.62
C ALA A 238 33.55 38.28 1.17
N VAL A 239 34.36 37.30 0.76
CA VAL A 239 33.91 35.95 0.40
C VAL A 239 33.28 35.26 1.62
N ALA A 240 33.91 35.33 2.80
CA ALA A 240 33.37 34.78 4.03
C ALA A 240 32.04 35.43 4.45
N CYS A 241 31.82 36.68 4.07
CA CYS A 241 30.55 37.38 4.26
C CYS A 241 29.50 37.07 3.18
N GLY A 242 29.84 36.30 2.13
CA GLY A 242 28.92 35.85 1.07
C GLY A 242 29.02 36.63 -0.25
N ALA A 243 30.12 37.33 -0.52
CA ALA A 243 30.35 37.95 -1.82
C ALA A 243 30.81 36.93 -2.86
N HIS A 244 30.18 36.97 -4.04
CA HIS A 244 30.51 36.16 -5.20
C HIS A 244 31.41 36.93 -6.17
N LEU A 245 31.14 38.23 -6.35
CA LEU A 245 31.92 39.14 -7.19
C LEU A 245 32.50 40.29 -6.35
N ILE A 246 33.83 40.36 -6.28
CA ILE A 246 34.56 41.36 -5.49
C ILE A 246 35.36 42.24 -6.44
N ALA A 247 35.03 43.53 -6.48
CA ALA A 247 35.80 44.49 -7.24
C ALA A 247 36.99 45.03 -6.43
N VAL A 248 38.18 45.00 -7.03
CA VAL A 248 39.41 45.55 -6.47
C VAL A 248 39.98 46.63 -7.40
N PRO A 249 40.82 47.56 -6.92
CA PRO A 249 41.55 48.47 -7.80
C PRO A 249 42.43 47.72 -8.82
N LEU A 250 42.53 48.20 -10.07
CA LEU A 250 43.42 47.60 -11.08
C LEU A 250 44.87 47.45 -10.59
N ASP A 251 45.37 48.39 -9.79
CA ASP A 251 46.73 48.36 -9.23
C ASP A 251 46.96 47.18 -8.25
N ASP A 252 45.89 46.55 -7.74
CA ASP A 252 45.97 45.41 -6.82
C ASP A 252 46.05 44.06 -7.56
N LEU A 253 45.66 43.98 -8.83
CA LEU A 253 45.63 42.74 -9.63
C LEU A 253 46.96 41.97 -9.71
N PRO A 254 48.16 42.59 -9.70
CA PRO A 254 49.41 41.83 -9.69
C PRO A 254 49.63 40.97 -8.43
N GLY A 255 48.75 41.05 -7.44
CA GLY A 255 48.80 40.23 -6.23
C GLY A 255 48.10 38.87 -6.38
N ASP A 256 48.44 37.95 -5.48
CA ASP A 256 47.93 36.57 -5.50
C ASP A 256 46.63 36.46 -4.68
N THR A 257 45.61 35.81 -5.26
CA THR A 257 44.33 35.50 -4.59
C THR A 257 43.95 34.03 -4.85
N PRO A 258 44.61 33.07 -4.17
CA PRO A 258 44.43 31.65 -4.45
C PRO A 258 42.97 31.21 -4.31
N GLY A 259 42.46 30.48 -5.31
CA GLY A 259 41.10 29.94 -5.28
C GLY A 259 40.02 30.92 -5.75
N CYS A 260 40.39 32.07 -6.32
CA CYS A 260 39.51 32.97 -7.05
C CYS A 260 39.81 32.93 -8.55
N VAL A 261 38.83 33.29 -9.39
CA VAL A 261 39.07 33.67 -10.79
C VAL A 261 39.35 35.16 -10.83
N VAL A 262 40.51 35.58 -11.35
CA VAL A 262 40.97 36.97 -11.26
C VAL A 262 41.24 37.55 -12.65
N PHE A 263 40.62 38.68 -12.97
CA PHE A 263 40.90 39.41 -14.22
C PHE A 263 40.52 40.89 -14.10
N GLY A 264 41.05 41.72 -15.00
CA GLY A 264 40.79 43.15 -15.07
C GLY A 264 39.76 43.56 -16.13
N GLU A 265 39.07 44.67 -15.89
CA GLU A 265 38.09 45.23 -16.82
C GLU A 265 38.68 45.75 -18.15
N GLY A 266 40.01 45.85 -18.23
CA GLY A 266 40.74 46.33 -19.41
C GLY A 266 41.39 45.22 -20.23
N GLU A 267 41.23 43.96 -19.81
CA GLU A 267 41.78 42.80 -20.52
C GLU A 267 41.03 42.53 -21.83
N SER A 268 41.68 41.81 -22.73
CA SER A 268 41.05 41.26 -23.93
C SER A 268 41.08 39.72 -23.84
N PRO A 269 40.12 39.10 -23.13
CA PRO A 269 40.13 37.65 -22.94
C PRO A 269 39.92 36.91 -24.25
N ASP A 270 40.51 35.72 -24.35
CA ASP A 270 40.23 34.78 -25.43
C ASP A 270 38.92 34.07 -25.11
N LEU A 271 37.89 34.30 -25.93
CA LEU A 271 36.57 33.69 -25.72
C LEU A 271 36.55 32.22 -26.17
N GLY A 272 35.96 31.37 -25.34
CA GLY A 272 35.79 29.95 -25.59
C GLY A 272 34.54 29.58 -26.39
N GLU A 273 34.28 28.28 -26.50
CA GLU A 273 33.10 27.70 -27.14
C GLU A 273 32.32 26.82 -26.13
N LEU A 274 30.98 26.86 -26.18
CA LEU A 274 30.14 25.98 -25.35
C LEU A 274 30.45 24.51 -25.67
N ASP A 275 30.59 23.68 -24.63
CA ASP A 275 31.06 22.28 -24.71
C ASP A 275 32.44 22.06 -25.38
N GLY A 276 33.19 23.15 -25.58
CA GLY A 276 34.50 23.16 -26.22
C GLY A 276 35.59 23.74 -25.32
N GLU A 277 36.36 24.68 -25.87
CA GLU A 277 37.43 25.35 -25.13
C GLU A 277 36.85 26.39 -24.14
N PRO A 278 37.40 26.51 -22.92
CA PRO A 278 37.01 27.55 -21.97
C PRO A 278 37.47 28.94 -22.42
N HIS A 279 36.87 29.98 -21.85
CA HIS A 279 37.47 31.31 -21.90
C HIS A 279 38.82 31.31 -21.19
N CYS A 280 39.76 32.10 -21.69
CA CYS A 280 41.08 32.28 -21.10
C CYS A 280 41.34 33.76 -20.84
N VAL A 281 41.60 34.12 -19.57
CA VAL A 281 41.97 35.48 -19.15
C VAL A 281 43.49 35.66 -19.13
N GLU A 282 44.00 36.90 -19.05
CA GLU A 282 45.43 37.18 -19.26
C GLU A 282 46.37 36.51 -18.24
N ASN A 283 45.86 36.22 -17.04
CA ASN A 283 46.61 35.51 -16.00
C ASN A 283 46.68 33.98 -16.23
N GLY A 284 45.99 33.46 -17.25
CA GLY A 284 45.93 32.05 -17.61
C GLY A 284 44.82 31.25 -16.93
N ASP A 285 43.97 31.88 -16.11
CA ASP A 285 42.79 31.21 -15.54
C ASP A 285 41.80 30.85 -16.65
N LEU A 286 41.14 29.70 -16.47
CA LEU A 286 40.18 29.15 -17.42
C LEU A 286 38.76 29.23 -16.85
N VAL A 287 37.83 29.79 -17.61
CA VAL A 287 36.41 29.90 -17.25
C VAL A 287 35.57 29.12 -18.26
N LEU A 288 34.87 28.08 -17.80
CA LEU A 288 34.00 27.29 -18.66
C LEU A 288 32.90 28.17 -19.24
N VAL A 289 32.63 28.03 -20.54
CA VAL A 289 31.55 28.75 -21.21
C VAL A 289 30.21 28.22 -20.75
N THR A 290 29.26 29.10 -20.47
CA THR A 290 27.86 28.73 -20.22
C THR A 290 26.94 29.30 -21.29
N PRO A 291 25.73 28.74 -21.47
CA PRO A 291 24.74 29.32 -22.37
C PRO A 291 24.36 30.77 -22.05
N TRP A 292 24.62 31.24 -20.82
CA TRP A 292 24.29 32.61 -20.41
C TRP A 292 25.05 33.67 -21.19
N SER A 293 26.37 33.49 -21.34
CA SER A 293 27.21 34.46 -22.04
C SER A 293 26.93 34.49 -23.54
N LEU A 294 26.56 33.35 -24.14
CA LEU A 294 26.15 33.26 -25.54
C LEU A 294 24.81 33.98 -25.78
N LEU A 295 23.82 33.77 -24.91
CA LEU A 295 22.58 34.55 -24.96
C LEU A 295 22.85 36.05 -24.81
N ALA A 296 23.68 36.43 -23.84
CA ALA A 296 23.98 37.84 -23.60
C ALA A 296 24.68 38.49 -24.80
N GLN A 297 25.62 37.80 -25.44
CA GLN A 297 26.29 38.27 -26.66
C GLN A 297 25.29 38.53 -27.79
N THR A 298 24.35 37.61 -28.00
CA THR A 298 23.32 37.73 -29.05
C THR A 298 22.36 38.88 -28.75
N VAL A 299 21.93 39.01 -27.50
CA VAL A 299 21.04 40.09 -27.06
C VAL A 299 21.72 41.46 -27.19
N LEU A 300 23.04 41.54 -26.97
CA LEU A 300 23.82 42.78 -27.02
C LEU A 300 24.31 43.17 -28.43
N VAL A 301 23.85 42.52 -29.49
CA VAL A 301 24.20 42.93 -30.87
C VAL A 301 23.63 44.31 -31.21
N GLU A 302 22.40 44.59 -30.76
CA GLU A 302 21.70 45.86 -30.98
C GLU A 302 21.05 46.38 -29.70
N GLU A 303 21.06 47.70 -29.50
CA GLU A 303 20.57 48.34 -28.27
C GLU A 303 19.06 48.13 -28.03
N ASP A 304 18.24 48.31 -29.08
CA ASP A 304 16.78 48.23 -28.96
C ASP A 304 16.30 46.81 -28.61
N PRO A 305 16.74 45.74 -29.31
CA PRO A 305 16.48 44.36 -28.90
C PRO A 305 16.98 44.05 -27.49
N ALA A 306 18.19 44.50 -27.10
CA ALA A 306 18.72 44.30 -25.75
C ALA A 306 17.79 44.88 -24.67
N ARG A 307 17.34 46.12 -24.88
CA ARG A 307 16.44 46.83 -23.97
C ARG A 307 15.10 46.12 -23.82
N ARG A 308 14.54 45.60 -24.91
CA ARG A 308 13.27 44.84 -24.88
C ARG A 308 13.44 43.48 -24.21
N ALA A 309 14.51 42.76 -24.52
CA ALA A 309 14.79 41.44 -23.94
C ALA A 309 14.89 41.50 -22.42
N LEU A 310 15.69 42.43 -21.89
CA LEU A 310 15.85 42.61 -20.44
C LEU A 310 14.56 43.11 -19.76
N ALA A 311 13.73 43.90 -20.45
CA ALA A 311 12.40 44.25 -19.93
C ALA A 311 11.45 43.06 -19.90
N ARG A 312 11.50 42.21 -20.93
CA ARG A 312 10.65 41.02 -21.04
C ARG A 312 11.06 39.95 -20.02
N GLN A 313 12.36 39.77 -19.81
CA GLN A 313 12.95 38.95 -18.76
C GLN A 313 12.34 39.23 -17.39
N ASP A 314 12.28 40.51 -16.99
CA ASP A 314 11.77 40.92 -15.68
C ASP A 314 10.25 40.68 -15.56
N ALA A 315 9.50 40.94 -16.63
CA ALA A 315 8.06 40.63 -16.69
C ALA A 315 7.81 39.12 -16.55
N ILE A 316 8.56 38.29 -17.27
CA ILE A 316 8.44 36.82 -17.22
C ILE A 316 8.75 36.30 -15.82
N ALA A 317 9.85 36.76 -15.20
CA ALA A 317 10.20 36.37 -13.83
C ALA A 317 9.11 36.74 -12.82
N ALA A 318 8.49 37.91 -12.97
CA ALA A 318 7.39 38.34 -12.11
C ALA A 318 6.13 37.45 -12.28
N GLU A 319 5.81 37.04 -13.50
CA GLU A 319 4.65 36.20 -13.82
C GLU A 319 4.80 34.75 -13.32
N VAL A 320 5.99 34.15 -13.42
CA VAL A 320 6.23 32.76 -12.97
C VAL A 320 6.57 32.64 -11.49
N GLY A 321 6.74 33.76 -10.79
CA GLY A 321 7.22 33.80 -9.42
C GLY A 321 8.75 33.83 -9.38
N ASP A 322 9.29 35.01 -9.08
CA ASP A 322 10.72 35.30 -9.07
C ASP A 322 11.41 34.81 -7.79
N ASP A 323 11.39 33.49 -7.59
CA ASP A 323 12.01 32.81 -6.45
C ASP A 323 12.79 31.59 -6.94
N GLY A 324 14.07 31.52 -6.57
CA GLY A 324 14.92 30.38 -6.91
C GLY A 324 15.26 30.18 -8.40
N LEU A 325 14.80 31.03 -9.32
CA LEU A 325 15.01 30.90 -10.77
C LEU A 325 16.51 30.80 -11.14
N SER A 326 16.85 30.05 -12.19
CA SER A 326 18.21 30.11 -12.75
C SER A 326 18.50 31.54 -13.25
N PRO A 327 19.72 32.08 -13.07
CA PRO A 327 20.06 33.41 -13.57
C PRO A 327 19.88 33.55 -15.09
N MET A 328 19.93 32.44 -15.82
CA MET A 328 19.87 32.40 -17.29
C MET A 328 18.44 32.24 -17.82
N TRP A 329 17.56 31.58 -17.05
CA TRP A 329 16.25 31.11 -17.54
C TRP A 329 15.30 32.24 -17.99
N PRO A 330 15.14 33.34 -17.23
CA PRO A 330 14.29 34.44 -17.66
C PRO A 330 14.73 35.07 -19.00
N LEU A 331 16.04 35.13 -19.26
CA LEU A 331 16.58 35.67 -20.51
C LEU A 331 16.33 34.70 -21.67
N ALA A 332 16.54 33.41 -21.45
CA ALA A 332 16.23 32.37 -22.43
C ALA A 332 14.75 32.40 -22.85
N MET A 333 13.84 32.56 -21.89
CA MET A 333 12.41 32.74 -22.20
C MET A 333 12.13 33.99 -23.03
N ALA A 334 12.82 35.11 -22.72
CA ALA A 334 12.68 36.33 -23.50
C ALA A 334 13.15 36.14 -24.95
N VAL A 335 14.29 35.46 -25.15
CA VAL A 335 14.86 35.13 -26.47
C VAL A 335 13.92 34.26 -27.30
N VAL A 336 13.37 33.18 -26.74
CA VAL A 336 12.43 32.31 -27.47
C VAL A 336 11.09 33.00 -27.75
N SER A 337 10.75 34.04 -26.99
CA SER A 337 9.52 34.81 -27.20
C SER A 337 9.64 35.94 -28.23
N ASP A 338 10.85 36.24 -28.73
CA ASP A 338 11.11 37.32 -29.70
C ASP A 338 11.83 36.78 -30.95
N ASP A 339 11.10 36.77 -32.06
CA ASP A 339 11.59 36.26 -33.35
C ASP A 339 12.87 36.96 -33.84
N GLU A 340 13.15 38.21 -33.42
CA GLU A 340 14.36 38.96 -33.79
C GLU A 340 15.62 38.44 -33.10
N LEU A 341 15.49 37.64 -32.03
CA LEU A 341 16.60 37.11 -31.23
C LEU A 341 16.89 35.62 -31.50
N HIS A 342 16.30 35.07 -32.56
CA HIS A 342 16.34 33.64 -32.83
C HIS A 342 17.73 33.06 -33.18
N ASP A 343 18.73 33.91 -33.37
CA ASP A 343 20.13 33.48 -33.57
C ASP A 343 20.71 32.73 -32.35
N ALA A 344 20.09 32.83 -31.16
CA ALA A 344 20.46 32.08 -29.95
C ALA A 344 19.37 31.10 -29.47
N LEU A 345 18.53 30.59 -30.38
CA LEU A 345 17.46 29.65 -30.04
C LEU A 345 17.98 28.33 -29.46
N ASP A 346 19.12 27.83 -29.95
CA ASP A 346 19.68 26.55 -29.52
C ASP A 346 20.13 26.63 -28.05
N GLU A 347 20.85 27.70 -27.68
CA GLU A 347 21.28 27.97 -26.31
C GLU A 347 20.09 28.24 -25.38
N ALA A 348 19.12 29.02 -25.86
CA ALA A 348 17.90 29.28 -25.10
C ALA A 348 17.13 27.98 -24.84
N THR A 349 17.00 27.11 -25.86
CA THR A 349 16.35 25.80 -25.74
C THR A 349 17.02 24.94 -24.69
N THR A 350 18.35 24.84 -24.69
CA THR A 350 19.11 24.10 -23.67
C THR A 350 18.79 24.60 -22.27
N ILE A 351 18.84 25.92 -22.04
CA ILE A 351 18.50 26.51 -20.74
C ILE A 351 17.07 26.17 -20.32
N LEU A 352 16.11 26.24 -21.24
CA LEU A 352 14.71 25.95 -20.95
C LEU A 352 14.48 24.47 -20.63
N LEU A 353 15.22 23.56 -21.28
CA LEU A 353 15.16 22.13 -20.99
C LEU A 353 15.76 21.78 -19.62
N GLU A 354 16.84 22.45 -19.21
CA GLU A 354 17.59 22.16 -17.98
C GLU A 354 17.10 22.92 -16.75
N HIS A 355 16.56 24.13 -16.93
CA HIS A 355 16.31 25.05 -15.82
C HIS A 355 14.86 25.54 -15.68
N SER A 356 13.91 24.97 -16.42
CA SER A 356 12.50 25.40 -16.29
C SER A 356 11.90 25.10 -14.92
N PRO A 357 11.37 26.12 -14.20
CA PRO A 357 10.79 25.93 -12.88
C PRO A 357 9.41 25.26 -12.96
N GLU A 358 9.02 24.53 -11.93
CA GLU A 358 7.68 23.88 -11.85
C GLU A 358 6.53 24.90 -11.87
N THR A 359 6.77 26.12 -11.39
CA THR A 359 5.77 27.20 -11.37
C THR A 359 5.32 27.64 -12.75
N VAL A 360 6.09 27.33 -13.82
CA VAL A 360 5.73 27.70 -15.20
C VAL A 360 4.41 27.06 -15.65
N ALA A 361 4.08 25.86 -15.14
CA ALA A 361 2.93 25.07 -15.58
C ALA A 361 1.58 25.77 -15.38
N GLY A 362 1.49 26.76 -14.49
CA GLY A 362 0.28 27.54 -14.22
C GLY A 362 0.18 28.87 -14.97
N THR A 363 1.10 29.15 -15.88
CA THR A 363 1.23 30.44 -16.57
C THR A 363 1.01 30.32 -18.08
N GLU A 364 0.88 31.45 -18.78
CA GLU A 364 0.77 31.45 -20.25
C GLU A 364 2.01 30.88 -20.97
N TRP A 365 3.14 30.80 -20.25
CA TRP A 365 4.42 30.32 -20.75
C TRP A 365 4.51 28.80 -20.87
N ALA A 366 3.64 28.06 -20.20
CA ALA A 366 3.64 26.59 -20.25
C ALA A 366 3.52 26.06 -21.69
N ALA A 367 2.73 26.73 -22.54
CA ALA A 367 2.55 26.35 -23.93
C ALA A 367 3.84 26.52 -24.75
N LEU A 368 4.65 27.54 -24.47
CA LEU A 368 5.92 27.77 -25.14
C LEU A 368 6.92 26.66 -24.79
N ILE A 369 7.05 26.30 -23.52
CA ILE A 369 7.90 25.18 -23.10
C ILE A 369 7.38 23.85 -23.67
N ALA A 370 6.06 23.63 -23.68
CA ALA A 370 5.47 22.44 -24.27
C ALA A 370 5.79 22.32 -25.78
N ASN A 371 5.78 23.43 -26.52
CA ASN A 371 6.17 23.43 -27.94
C ASN A 371 7.65 23.08 -28.14
N ILE A 372 8.55 23.59 -27.27
CA ILE A 372 9.98 23.23 -27.30
C ILE A 372 10.16 21.74 -27.03
N VAL A 373 9.49 21.23 -25.99
CA VAL A 373 9.49 19.80 -25.65
C VAL A 373 8.97 18.98 -26.82
N GLU A 374 7.85 19.39 -27.40
CA GLU A 374 7.23 18.71 -28.53
C GLU A 374 8.18 18.62 -29.74
N HIS A 375 8.85 19.71 -30.08
CA HIS A 375 9.81 19.74 -31.17
C HIS A 375 11.01 18.81 -30.92
N ASN A 376 11.54 18.82 -29.70
CA ASN A 376 12.72 18.03 -29.32
C ASN A 376 12.42 16.53 -29.14
N LEU A 377 11.16 16.17 -28.89
CA LEU A 377 10.70 14.77 -28.88
C LEU A 377 10.53 14.19 -30.30
N GLY A 378 10.62 15.00 -31.35
CA GLY A 378 10.51 14.58 -32.76
C GLY A 378 9.08 14.64 -33.31
N ASP A 379 8.89 14.15 -34.54
CA ASP A 379 7.63 14.35 -35.29
C ASP A 379 6.61 13.21 -35.13
N SER A 380 7.06 12.01 -34.75
CA SER A 380 6.18 10.84 -34.58
C SER A 380 5.97 10.45 -33.11
N THR A 381 4.93 9.67 -32.84
CA THR A 381 4.70 9.10 -31.50
C THR A 381 5.83 8.16 -31.08
N GLU A 382 6.45 7.45 -32.04
CA GLU A 382 7.59 6.58 -31.78
C GLU A 382 8.87 7.39 -31.47
N ASP A 383 9.07 8.54 -32.09
CA ASP A 383 10.15 9.46 -31.70
C ASP A 383 9.93 9.97 -30.29
N ALA A 384 8.70 10.38 -29.97
CA ALA A 384 8.34 10.87 -28.64
C ALA A 384 8.52 9.80 -27.56
N ALA A 385 8.18 8.54 -27.85
CA ALA A 385 8.40 7.42 -26.93
C ALA A 385 9.90 7.22 -26.64
N ARG A 386 10.75 7.22 -27.68
CA ARG A 386 12.21 7.10 -27.54
C ARG A 386 12.85 8.32 -26.88
N GLY A 387 12.30 9.50 -27.13
CA GLY A 387 12.69 10.76 -26.49
C GLY A 387 12.40 10.73 -25.00
N LEU A 388 11.15 10.42 -24.62
CA LEU A 388 10.73 10.31 -23.23
C LEU A 388 11.51 9.26 -22.46
N ASP A 389 11.75 8.08 -23.05
CA ASP A 389 12.54 7.01 -22.42
C ASP A 389 13.98 7.47 -22.10
N ARG A 390 14.58 8.27 -22.98
CA ARG A 390 15.91 8.86 -22.75
C ARG A 390 15.85 9.94 -21.67
N TRP A 391 14.89 10.85 -21.79
CA TRP A 391 14.74 12.03 -20.94
C TRP A 391 14.31 11.68 -19.52
N SER A 392 13.56 10.60 -19.32
CA SER A 392 13.17 10.13 -17.99
C SER A 392 14.35 9.64 -17.15
N ARG A 393 15.50 9.38 -17.79
CA ARG A 393 16.75 8.95 -17.15
C ARG A 393 17.83 10.04 -17.15
N ASP A 394 17.52 11.21 -17.69
CA ASP A 394 18.45 12.32 -17.77
C ASP A 394 18.23 13.29 -16.60
N ASP A 395 19.21 13.32 -15.68
CA ASP A 395 19.17 14.14 -14.48
C ASP A 395 19.47 15.62 -14.78
N THR A 396 19.96 15.97 -15.97
CA THR A 396 20.21 17.36 -16.37
C THR A 396 18.92 18.11 -16.69
N LEU A 397 17.88 17.40 -17.14
CA LEU A 397 16.60 18.01 -17.48
C LEU A 397 15.84 18.48 -16.25
N ALA A 398 15.12 19.59 -16.41
CA ALA A 398 14.23 20.09 -15.38
C ALA A 398 13.07 19.10 -15.12
N PRO A 399 12.62 18.93 -13.85
CA PRO A 399 11.45 18.11 -13.54
C PRO A 399 10.20 18.50 -14.33
N ALA A 400 9.94 19.80 -14.47
CA ALA A 400 8.80 20.33 -15.23
C ALA A 400 8.82 19.88 -16.71
N VAL A 401 10.01 19.80 -17.30
CA VAL A 401 10.22 19.40 -18.70
C VAL A 401 9.95 17.91 -18.87
N ARG A 402 10.38 17.06 -17.94
CA ARG A 402 10.08 15.61 -17.95
C ARG A 402 8.57 15.36 -17.83
N THR A 403 7.87 16.08 -16.96
CA THR A 403 6.41 15.99 -16.83
C THR A 403 5.71 16.41 -18.13
N LEU A 404 6.11 17.54 -18.74
CA LEU A 404 5.56 17.98 -20.02
C LEU A 404 5.85 16.98 -21.15
N ALA A 405 7.04 16.38 -21.17
CA ALA A 405 7.39 15.36 -22.16
C ALA A 405 6.49 14.13 -22.07
N ALA A 406 6.19 13.67 -20.84
CA ALA A 406 5.24 12.59 -20.61
C ALA A 406 3.83 12.94 -21.11
N VAL A 407 3.38 14.17 -20.85
CA VAL A 407 2.08 14.68 -21.33
C VAL A 407 2.02 14.72 -22.87
N VAL A 408 3.05 15.27 -23.53
CA VAL A 408 3.11 15.33 -25.00
C VAL A 408 3.10 13.93 -25.62
N PHE A 409 3.93 13.02 -25.11
CA PHE A 409 3.95 11.62 -25.55
C PHE A 409 2.57 10.96 -25.40
N ALA A 410 1.95 11.04 -24.21
CA ALA A 410 0.68 10.39 -23.94
C ALA A 410 -0.45 10.96 -24.82
N HIS A 411 -0.47 12.27 -25.06
CA HIS A 411 -1.41 12.88 -25.99
C HIS A 411 -1.31 12.29 -27.41
N ARG A 412 -0.08 12.20 -27.95
CA ARG A 412 0.17 11.62 -29.27
C ARG A 412 -0.22 10.16 -29.32
N ALA A 413 0.16 9.39 -28.31
CA ALA A 413 -0.15 7.96 -28.22
C ALA A 413 -1.65 7.68 -28.11
N PHE A 414 -2.40 8.51 -27.39
CA PHE A 414 -3.86 8.38 -27.33
C PHE A 414 -4.52 8.75 -28.66
N ASP A 415 -4.03 9.77 -29.37
CA ASP A 415 -4.62 10.24 -30.63
C ASP A 415 -4.22 9.41 -31.86
N GLU A 416 -3.08 8.71 -31.85
CA GLU A 416 -2.68 7.78 -32.91
C GLU A 416 -3.40 6.42 -32.79
N VAL A 417 -4.33 6.16 -33.72
CA VAL A 417 -5.10 4.91 -33.75
C VAL A 417 -4.18 3.71 -33.97
N GLY A 418 -4.23 2.75 -33.05
CA GLY A 418 -3.48 1.49 -33.14
C GLY A 418 -2.03 1.56 -32.65
N TRP A 419 -1.57 2.72 -32.15
CA TRP A 419 -0.25 2.81 -31.55
C TRP A 419 -0.18 1.99 -30.26
N ILE A 420 -1.13 2.19 -29.34
CA ILE A 420 -1.19 1.44 -28.07
C ILE A 420 -1.37 -0.07 -28.32
N SER A 421 -2.16 -0.45 -29.32
CA SER A 421 -2.36 -1.85 -29.66
C SER A 421 -1.15 -2.52 -30.29
N SER A 422 -0.19 -1.77 -30.84
CA SER A 422 1.06 -2.31 -31.37
C SER A 422 2.24 -2.16 -30.41
N ALA A 423 2.09 -1.39 -29.34
CA ALA A 423 3.12 -1.14 -28.34
C ALA A 423 3.50 -2.42 -27.57
N ASP A 424 4.81 -2.63 -27.42
CA ASP A 424 5.36 -3.68 -26.55
C ASP A 424 5.26 -3.30 -25.06
N PRO A 425 5.55 -4.21 -24.12
CA PRO A 425 5.44 -3.92 -22.69
C PRO A 425 6.26 -2.71 -22.23
N MET A 426 7.50 -2.55 -22.73
CA MET A 426 8.37 -1.42 -22.38
C MET A 426 7.77 -0.08 -22.80
N ARG A 427 7.21 0.02 -24.02
CA ARG A 427 6.51 1.25 -24.45
C ARG A 427 5.28 1.56 -23.60
N ARG A 428 4.56 0.55 -23.13
CA ARG A 428 3.40 0.73 -22.23
C ARG A 428 3.81 1.16 -20.82
N GLU A 429 5.02 0.86 -20.37
CA GLU A 429 5.55 1.32 -19.08
C GLU A 429 5.78 2.83 -19.04
N LEU A 430 6.03 3.47 -20.20
CA LEU A 430 6.25 4.92 -20.29
C LEU A 430 5.07 5.76 -19.78
N PHE A 431 3.85 5.23 -19.84
CA PHE A 431 2.66 5.88 -19.28
C PHE A 431 2.70 5.99 -17.75
N GLY A 432 3.53 5.21 -17.07
CA GLY A 432 3.78 5.35 -15.63
C GLY A 432 4.50 6.66 -15.26
N HIS A 433 5.10 7.37 -16.23
CA HIS A 433 5.68 8.69 -16.03
C HIS A 433 4.67 9.84 -16.19
N CYS A 434 3.42 9.54 -16.56
CA CYS A 434 2.40 10.55 -16.80
C CYS A 434 1.68 10.91 -15.51
N ASP A 435 1.81 12.17 -15.09
CA ASP A 435 0.97 12.71 -14.05
C ASP A 435 -0.46 12.94 -14.55
N ARG A 436 -1.43 12.83 -13.64
CA ARG A 436 -2.84 13.04 -13.98
C ARG A 436 -3.10 14.52 -14.28
N ALA A 437 -3.27 14.84 -15.58
CA ALA A 437 -3.65 16.17 -16.06
C ALA A 437 -5.05 16.18 -16.72
N PRO A 438 -5.85 17.27 -16.62
CA PRO A 438 -7.18 17.36 -17.22
C PRO A 438 -7.21 17.09 -18.74
N GLU A 439 -6.18 17.55 -19.45
CA GLU A 439 -6.02 17.39 -20.90
C GLU A 439 -5.80 15.91 -21.26
N LEU A 440 -4.97 15.22 -20.48
CA LEU A 440 -4.72 13.78 -20.62
C LEU A 440 -5.96 12.94 -20.29
N VAL A 441 -6.70 13.30 -19.23
CA VAL A 441 -7.98 12.65 -18.91
C VAL A 441 -8.95 12.77 -20.08
N THR A 442 -9.01 13.95 -20.71
CA THR A 442 -9.85 14.18 -21.89
C THR A 442 -9.38 13.36 -23.11
N ALA A 443 -8.07 13.19 -23.30
CA ALA A 443 -7.51 12.34 -24.36
C ALA A 443 -7.81 10.86 -24.13
N ALA A 444 -7.65 10.37 -22.90
CA ALA A 444 -7.98 9.01 -22.51
C ALA A 444 -9.48 8.71 -22.67
N GLU A 445 -10.36 9.65 -22.29
CA GLU A 445 -11.81 9.55 -22.54
C GLU A 445 -12.14 9.40 -24.03
N ARG A 446 -11.48 10.18 -24.89
CA ARG A 446 -11.62 10.06 -26.35
C ARG A 446 -11.12 8.70 -26.86
N ALA A 447 -10.01 8.18 -26.33
CA ALA A 447 -9.49 6.86 -26.69
C ALA A 447 -10.48 5.73 -26.32
N ILE A 448 -11.05 5.76 -25.10
CA ILE A 448 -12.08 4.82 -24.66
C ILE A 448 -13.34 4.92 -25.53
N ASP A 449 -13.78 6.13 -25.88
CA ASP A 449 -14.95 6.32 -26.76
C ASP A 449 -14.70 5.78 -28.17
N ARG A 450 -13.49 5.95 -28.71
CA ARG A 450 -13.09 5.35 -30.00
C ARG A 450 -13.14 3.82 -29.95
N LEU A 451 -12.62 3.21 -28.89
CA LEU A 451 -12.67 1.76 -28.68
C LEU A 451 -14.10 1.25 -28.63
N ARG A 452 -14.95 1.89 -27.82
CA ARG A 452 -16.37 1.52 -27.70
C ARG A 452 -17.08 1.53 -29.06
N HIS A 453 -16.79 2.51 -29.90
CA HIS A 453 -17.35 2.56 -31.25
C HIS A 453 -16.85 1.41 -32.13
N HIS A 454 -15.58 1.02 -31.99
CA HIS A 454 -14.96 -0.05 -32.76
C HIS A 454 -15.48 -1.45 -32.39
N VAL A 455 -15.78 -1.68 -31.11
CA VAL A 455 -16.36 -2.94 -30.60
C VAL A 455 -17.66 -3.32 -31.33
N GLY A 456 -18.47 -2.35 -31.75
CA GLY A 456 -19.73 -2.59 -32.46
C GLY A 456 -19.61 -2.91 -33.95
N VAL A 457 -18.44 -2.71 -34.57
CA VAL A 457 -18.25 -2.72 -36.04
C VAL A 457 -17.14 -3.70 -36.50
N GLY A 458 -16.21 -4.06 -35.62
CA GLY A 458 -15.05 -4.90 -35.94
C GLY A 458 -15.39 -6.36 -36.30
N SER A 459 -14.71 -6.90 -37.32
CA SER A 459 -14.87 -8.31 -37.75
C SER A 459 -13.85 -9.27 -37.11
N ASP A 460 -12.69 -8.76 -36.67
CA ASP A 460 -11.67 -9.55 -35.98
C ASP A 460 -11.79 -9.40 -34.46
N ARG A 461 -12.43 -10.37 -33.82
CA ARG A 461 -12.68 -10.37 -32.37
C ARG A 461 -11.39 -10.44 -31.54
N LEU A 462 -10.33 -11.06 -32.05
CA LEU A 462 -9.06 -11.19 -31.32
C LEU A 462 -8.36 -9.83 -31.27
N ALA A 463 -8.20 -9.18 -32.43
CA ALA A 463 -7.57 -7.86 -32.50
C ALA A 463 -8.30 -6.81 -31.66
N VAL A 464 -9.64 -6.83 -31.67
CA VAL A 464 -10.47 -5.91 -30.86
C VAL A 464 -10.27 -6.14 -29.37
N ALA A 465 -10.21 -7.41 -28.91
CA ALA A 465 -10.01 -7.72 -27.51
C ALA A 465 -8.61 -7.33 -27.01
N VAL A 466 -7.57 -7.53 -27.83
CA VAL A 466 -6.19 -7.14 -27.53
C VAL A 466 -6.06 -5.61 -27.46
N ASP A 467 -6.60 -4.88 -28.42
CA ASP A 467 -6.60 -3.41 -28.44
C ASP A 467 -7.34 -2.83 -27.24
N ALA A 468 -8.53 -3.35 -26.94
CA ALA A 468 -9.32 -2.96 -25.78
C ALA A 468 -8.53 -3.16 -24.47
N LEU A 469 -7.99 -4.36 -24.23
CA LEU A 469 -7.25 -4.64 -23.00
C LEU A 469 -5.97 -3.81 -22.88
N ARG A 470 -5.18 -3.65 -23.95
CA ARG A 470 -3.95 -2.83 -23.91
C ARG A 470 -4.23 -1.37 -23.61
N THR A 471 -5.30 -0.82 -24.20
CA THR A 471 -5.67 0.57 -23.95
C THR A 471 -6.26 0.78 -22.56
N ILE A 472 -7.12 -0.13 -22.10
CA ILE A 472 -7.66 -0.08 -20.72
C ILE A 472 -6.50 -0.15 -19.73
N ASP A 473 -5.56 -1.07 -19.95
CA ASP A 473 -4.37 -1.24 -19.10
C ASP A 473 -3.52 0.03 -19.01
N VAL A 474 -3.25 0.67 -20.14
CA VAL A 474 -2.53 1.95 -20.20
C VAL A 474 -3.28 3.08 -19.47
N VAL A 475 -4.59 3.20 -19.66
CA VAL A 475 -5.39 4.27 -19.03
C VAL A 475 -5.49 4.07 -17.50
N VAL A 476 -5.63 2.82 -17.05
CA VAL A 476 -5.62 2.47 -15.62
C VAL A 476 -4.26 2.74 -15.02
N ARG A 477 -3.17 2.29 -15.65
CA ARG A 477 -1.78 2.51 -15.20
C ARG A 477 -1.44 3.99 -15.06
N ALA A 478 -1.85 4.82 -16.02
CA ALA A 478 -1.66 6.26 -15.98
C ALA A 478 -2.59 6.98 -14.96
N GLY A 479 -3.50 6.25 -14.30
CA GLY A 479 -4.44 6.82 -13.35
C GLY A 479 -5.37 7.85 -13.97
N LEU A 480 -5.79 7.65 -15.24
CA LEU A 480 -6.57 8.64 -16.02
C LEU A 480 -8.09 8.36 -16.05
N LEU A 481 -8.56 7.33 -15.34
CA LEU A 481 -10.00 7.00 -15.31
C LEU A 481 -10.83 8.05 -14.58
N THR A 482 -12.07 8.20 -15.04
CA THR A 482 -13.15 8.96 -14.42
C THR A 482 -14.32 8.00 -14.19
N THR A 483 -15.26 8.33 -13.29
CA THR A 483 -16.44 7.47 -13.05
C THR A 483 -17.22 7.17 -14.35
N ARG A 484 -17.28 8.15 -15.27
CA ARG A 484 -17.90 7.96 -16.59
C ARG A 484 -17.13 6.97 -17.47
N SER A 485 -15.80 7.02 -17.43
CA SER A 485 -14.93 6.11 -18.17
C SER A 485 -14.93 4.70 -17.59
N GLU A 486 -15.04 4.55 -16.27
CA GLU A 486 -15.15 3.25 -15.59
C GLU A 486 -16.37 2.45 -16.10
N ASP A 487 -17.55 3.07 -16.15
CA ASP A 487 -18.76 2.42 -16.69
C ASP A 487 -18.56 1.94 -18.14
N ARG A 488 -17.86 2.74 -18.96
CA ARG A 488 -17.56 2.42 -20.36
C ARG A 488 -16.53 1.31 -20.49
N VAL A 489 -15.55 1.26 -19.58
CA VAL A 489 -14.55 0.18 -19.52
C VAL A 489 -15.26 -1.15 -19.26
N PHE A 490 -16.19 -1.21 -18.30
CA PHE A 490 -16.98 -2.42 -18.06
C PHE A 490 -17.82 -2.81 -19.28
N GLU A 491 -18.49 -1.86 -19.93
CA GLU A 491 -19.23 -2.11 -21.18
C GLU A 491 -18.33 -2.72 -22.28
N ILE A 492 -17.13 -2.18 -22.47
CA ILE A 492 -16.17 -2.70 -23.46
C ILE A 492 -15.70 -4.10 -23.08
N LEU A 493 -15.37 -4.33 -21.80
CA LEU A 493 -14.91 -5.64 -21.32
C LEU A 493 -15.98 -6.71 -21.53
N GLU A 494 -17.23 -6.41 -21.14
CA GLU A 494 -18.37 -7.31 -21.29
C GLU A 494 -18.68 -7.63 -22.76
N LEU A 495 -18.63 -6.62 -23.66
CA LEU A 495 -19.00 -6.82 -25.06
C LEU A 495 -17.90 -7.45 -25.91
N ALA A 496 -16.63 -7.14 -25.66
CA ALA A 496 -15.52 -7.48 -26.55
C ALA A 496 -14.51 -8.46 -25.97
N VAL A 497 -14.22 -8.36 -24.67
CA VAL A 497 -13.10 -9.06 -24.05
C VAL A 497 -13.54 -10.37 -23.44
N VAL A 498 -14.51 -10.34 -22.53
CA VAL A 498 -14.95 -11.52 -21.77
C VAL A 498 -15.47 -12.65 -22.68
N PRO A 499 -16.28 -12.40 -23.71
CA PRO A 499 -16.71 -13.45 -24.64
C PRO A 499 -15.55 -14.14 -25.35
N VAL A 500 -14.47 -13.39 -25.63
CA VAL A 500 -13.27 -13.91 -26.29
C VAL A 500 -12.40 -14.69 -25.31
N LEU A 501 -12.22 -14.20 -24.08
CA LEU A 501 -11.52 -14.92 -23.01
C LEU A 501 -12.22 -16.25 -22.69
N CYS A 502 -13.55 -16.28 -22.68
CA CYS A 502 -14.33 -17.49 -22.47
C CYS A 502 -14.27 -18.45 -23.68
N ALA A 503 -13.82 -18.03 -24.86
CA ALA A 503 -13.76 -18.90 -26.04
C ALA A 503 -12.53 -19.85 -25.97
N PRO A 504 -12.70 -21.19 -25.92
CA PRO A 504 -11.59 -22.13 -25.63
C PRO A 504 -10.41 -22.10 -26.59
N LYS A 505 -10.60 -21.61 -27.83
CA LYS A 505 -9.55 -21.52 -28.84
C LYS A 505 -8.93 -20.13 -28.98
N ILE A 506 -9.70 -19.08 -28.67
CA ILE A 506 -9.29 -17.69 -28.93
C ILE A 506 -8.74 -17.05 -27.65
N GLY A 507 -9.32 -17.37 -26.49
CA GLY A 507 -8.86 -16.87 -25.19
C GLY A 507 -7.36 -17.11 -24.94
N PRO A 508 -6.82 -18.33 -25.13
CA PRO A 508 -5.38 -18.58 -24.97
C PRO A 508 -4.50 -17.74 -25.90
N ALA A 509 -4.96 -17.44 -27.13
CA ALA A 509 -4.24 -16.61 -28.08
C ALA A 509 -4.22 -15.14 -27.64
N VAL A 510 -5.34 -14.61 -27.14
CA VAL A 510 -5.43 -13.25 -26.58
C VAL A 510 -4.49 -13.08 -25.39
N VAL A 511 -4.50 -14.03 -24.45
CA VAL A 511 -3.63 -13.99 -23.27
C VAL A 511 -2.15 -14.07 -23.66
N ALA A 512 -1.80 -14.92 -24.63
CA ALA A 512 -0.44 -15.03 -25.13
C ALA A 512 0.04 -13.74 -25.83
N GLU A 513 -0.85 -13.02 -26.51
CA GLU A 513 -0.53 -11.77 -27.20
C GLU A 513 -0.45 -10.57 -26.26
N ILE A 514 -1.32 -10.49 -25.25
CA ILE A 514 -1.34 -9.37 -24.30
C ILE A 514 -0.15 -9.41 -23.35
N GLY A 515 0.21 -10.61 -22.88
CA GLY A 515 1.20 -10.79 -21.82
C GLY A 515 0.65 -10.34 -20.46
N GLU A 516 1.52 -9.84 -19.59
CA GLU A 516 1.12 -9.32 -18.29
C GLU A 516 0.39 -7.96 -18.42
N VAL A 517 -0.53 -7.71 -17.49
CA VAL A 517 -1.27 -6.45 -17.32
C VAL A 517 -1.08 -5.94 -15.90
N GLU A 518 -1.32 -4.66 -15.69
CA GLU A 518 -1.26 -4.03 -14.37
C GLU A 518 -2.17 -4.78 -13.37
N GLU A 519 -1.71 -4.94 -12.12
CA GLU A 519 -2.46 -5.64 -11.09
C GLU A 519 -3.85 -5.01 -10.88
N THR A 520 -3.91 -3.68 -10.84
CA THR A 520 -5.16 -2.92 -10.72
C THR A 520 -6.08 -3.15 -11.91
N THR A 521 -5.56 -3.16 -13.14
CA THR A 521 -6.34 -3.52 -14.35
C THR A 521 -6.96 -4.90 -14.21
N CYS A 522 -6.18 -5.90 -13.78
CA CYS A 522 -6.65 -7.27 -13.65
C CYS A 522 -7.71 -7.39 -12.54
N VAL A 523 -7.39 -6.92 -11.34
CA VAL A 523 -8.17 -7.13 -10.11
C VAL A 523 -9.44 -6.27 -10.09
N ASP A 524 -9.37 -5.02 -10.53
CA ASP A 524 -10.48 -4.07 -10.36
C ASP A 524 -11.43 -4.03 -11.56
N PHE A 525 -10.98 -4.49 -12.74
CA PHE A 525 -11.78 -4.42 -13.97
C PHE A 525 -11.97 -5.78 -14.63
N VAL A 526 -10.88 -6.50 -14.96
CA VAL A 526 -10.98 -7.76 -15.69
C VAL A 526 -11.67 -8.84 -14.87
N GLN A 527 -11.26 -9.06 -13.62
CA GLN A 527 -11.84 -10.09 -12.77
C GLN A 527 -13.34 -9.87 -12.52
N PRO A 528 -13.80 -8.67 -12.08
CA PRO A 528 -15.24 -8.42 -11.91
C PRO A 528 -16.02 -8.61 -13.21
N ALA A 529 -15.51 -8.10 -14.34
CA ALA A 529 -16.18 -8.28 -15.63
C ALA A 529 -16.28 -9.75 -16.04
N VAL A 530 -15.23 -10.56 -15.80
CA VAL A 530 -15.24 -11.99 -16.12
C VAL A 530 -16.25 -12.75 -15.25
N VAL A 531 -16.22 -12.56 -13.93
CA VAL A 531 -17.01 -13.40 -13.01
C VAL A 531 -18.51 -13.13 -13.05
N THR A 532 -18.94 -11.94 -13.49
CA THR A 532 -20.35 -11.57 -13.62
C THR A 532 -20.92 -11.90 -15.00
N HIS A 533 -20.07 -12.21 -15.99
CA HIS A 533 -20.51 -12.35 -17.37
C HIS A 533 -21.27 -13.66 -17.63
N PRO A 534 -22.37 -13.64 -18.41
CA PRO A 534 -23.15 -14.84 -18.71
C PRO A 534 -22.35 -15.98 -19.37
N ASP A 535 -21.42 -15.70 -20.27
CA ASP A 535 -20.61 -16.76 -20.93
C ASP A 535 -19.70 -17.51 -19.96
N PHE A 536 -19.27 -16.85 -18.87
CA PHE A 536 -18.50 -17.48 -17.79
C PHE A 536 -19.42 -18.30 -16.90
N LEU A 537 -20.52 -17.70 -16.43
CA LEU A 537 -21.48 -18.34 -15.51
C LEU A 537 -22.27 -19.50 -16.14
N ALA A 538 -22.47 -19.50 -17.46
CA ALA A 538 -23.21 -20.54 -18.18
C ALA A 538 -22.50 -21.92 -18.18
N ARG A 539 -21.25 -21.99 -17.73
CA ARG A 539 -20.46 -23.22 -17.67
C ARG A 539 -20.34 -23.74 -16.23
N PRO A 540 -20.24 -25.06 -16.06
CA PRO A 540 -19.98 -25.66 -14.75
C PRO A 540 -18.69 -25.12 -14.13
N LEU A 541 -18.71 -24.97 -12.82
CA LEU A 541 -17.56 -24.58 -12.00
C LEU A 541 -16.37 -25.52 -12.25
N GLY A 542 -15.18 -24.97 -12.42
CA GLY A 542 -13.96 -25.69 -12.78
C GLY A 542 -13.75 -25.91 -14.28
N ARG A 543 -14.70 -25.50 -15.13
CA ARG A 543 -14.65 -25.64 -16.59
C ARG A 543 -15.04 -24.36 -17.32
N ARG A 544 -15.07 -23.21 -16.64
CA ARG A 544 -15.51 -21.93 -17.19
C ARG A 544 -14.46 -21.33 -18.12
N LEU A 545 -13.19 -21.40 -17.73
CA LEU A 545 -12.06 -20.89 -18.51
C LEU A 545 -11.08 -22.00 -18.92
N GLU A 546 -10.36 -21.76 -20.01
CA GLU A 546 -9.19 -22.58 -20.38
C GLU A 546 -8.05 -22.32 -19.38
N ARG A 547 -7.18 -23.31 -19.12
CA ARG A 547 -6.18 -23.25 -18.04
C ARG A 547 -5.23 -22.06 -18.14
N SER A 548 -4.73 -21.71 -19.33
CA SER A 548 -3.84 -20.55 -19.49
C SER A 548 -4.57 -19.24 -19.28
N VAL A 549 -5.85 -19.18 -19.65
CA VAL A 549 -6.71 -18.01 -19.41
C VAL A 549 -7.02 -17.85 -17.93
N PHE A 550 -7.38 -18.94 -17.25
CA PHE A 550 -7.58 -18.92 -15.81
C PHE A 550 -6.32 -18.49 -15.06
N ALA A 551 -5.16 -19.05 -15.41
CA ALA A 551 -3.88 -18.69 -14.79
C ALA A 551 -3.55 -17.20 -14.97
N TRP A 552 -3.93 -16.61 -16.10
CA TRP A 552 -3.75 -15.18 -16.36
C TRP A 552 -4.75 -14.31 -15.60
N VAL A 553 -6.05 -14.65 -15.60
CA VAL A 553 -7.07 -13.89 -14.84
C VAL A 553 -6.80 -13.98 -13.33
N ALA A 554 -6.30 -15.11 -12.85
CA ALA A 554 -5.98 -15.36 -11.45
C ALA A 554 -4.51 -15.12 -11.09
N SER A 555 -3.74 -14.42 -11.93
CA SER A 555 -2.31 -14.15 -11.69
C SER A 555 -2.09 -13.32 -10.43
N SER A 556 -3.03 -12.43 -10.13
CA SER A 556 -3.07 -11.60 -8.93
C SER A 556 -4.45 -11.73 -8.30
N LEU A 557 -4.53 -12.09 -7.02
CA LEU A 557 -5.81 -12.17 -6.30
C LEU A 557 -5.69 -11.32 -5.04
N ARG A 558 -6.76 -10.59 -4.69
CA ARG A 558 -6.85 -9.95 -3.38
C ARG A 558 -6.82 -11.00 -2.26
N GLU A 559 -6.71 -10.51 -1.03
CA GLU A 559 -6.74 -11.37 0.15
C GLU A 559 -7.95 -12.31 0.14
N ARG A 560 -7.67 -13.57 0.48
CA ARG A 560 -8.64 -14.65 0.38
C ARG A 560 -9.58 -14.57 1.58
N PRO A 561 -10.91 -14.67 1.37
CA PRO A 561 -11.85 -14.57 2.47
C PRO A 561 -11.70 -15.77 3.41
N THR A 562 -11.81 -15.49 4.71
CA THR A 562 -11.87 -16.48 5.76
C THR A 562 -13.26 -17.10 5.84
N PHE A 563 -13.36 -18.22 6.56
CA PHE A 563 -14.64 -18.87 6.80
C PHE A 563 -15.63 -17.94 7.52
N ASP A 564 -15.18 -17.22 8.55
CA ASP A 564 -16.04 -16.31 9.32
C ASP A 564 -16.58 -15.16 8.45
N GLU A 565 -15.79 -14.64 7.52
CA GLU A 565 -16.22 -13.60 6.58
C GLU A 565 -17.27 -14.11 5.58
N LEU A 566 -17.11 -15.34 5.08
CA LEU A 566 -18.08 -15.98 4.18
C LEU A 566 -19.44 -16.21 4.84
N VAL A 567 -19.43 -16.50 6.15
CA VAL A 567 -20.63 -16.70 6.96
C VAL A 567 -21.28 -15.37 7.33
N ALA A 568 -20.48 -14.36 7.67
CA ALA A 568 -20.98 -13.06 8.11
C ALA A 568 -21.57 -12.21 6.97
N ASP A 569 -21.06 -12.33 5.74
CA ASP A 569 -21.45 -11.50 4.61
C ASP A 569 -21.65 -12.30 3.31
N SER A 570 -22.89 -12.40 2.86
CA SER A 570 -23.26 -13.11 1.63
C SER A 570 -22.79 -12.44 0.34
N SER A 571 -22.32 -11.19 0.37
CA SER A 571 -21.69 -10.57 -0.79
C SER A 571 -20.25 -11.08 -1.03
N VAL A 572 -19.60 -11.63 0.00
CA VAL A 572 -18.23 -12.17 -0.12
C VAL A 572 -18.20 -13.41 -1.00
N VAL A 573 -19.24 -14.25 -0.99
CA VAL A 573 -19.32 -15.45 -1.84
C VAL A 573 -19.56 -15.13 -3.32
N THR A 574 -20.07 -13.93 -3.63
CA THR A 574 -20.21 -13.44 -5.01
C THR A 574 -19.04 -12.57 -5.46
N SER A 575 -18.07 -12.30 -4.57
CA SER A 575 -16.87 -11.55 -4.92
C SER A 575 -16.02 -12.27 -5.99
N PRO A 576 -15.28 -11.53 -6.83
CA PRO A 576 -14.42 -12.13 -7.86
C PRO A 576 -13.42 -13.14 -7.31
N VAL A 577 -12.83 -12.85 -6.14
CA VAL A 577 -11.87 -13.76 -5.49
C VAL A 577 -12.51 -15.10 -5.14
N SER A 578 -13.69 -15.09 -4.50
CA SER A 578 -14.39 -16.34 -4.13
C SER A 578 -14.73 -17.18 -5.36
N VAL A 579 -15.19 -16.53 -6.44
CA VAL A 579 -15.53 -17.22 -7.69
C VAL A 579 -14.31 -17.82 -8.37
N LEU A 580 -13.19 -17.07 -8.44
CA LEU A 580 -11.95 -17.55 -9.08
C LEU A 580 -11.25 -18.63 -8.25
N VAL A 581 -11.27 -18.54 -6.90
CA VAL A 581 -10.77 -19.60 -6.02
C VAL A 581 -11.59 -20.87 -6.23
N ALA A 582 -12.91 -20.77 -6.30
CA ALA A 582 -13.77 -21.91 -6.55
C ALA A 582 -13.50 -22.53 -7.94
N GLU A 583 -13.42 -21.70 -8.99
CA GLU A 583 -13.06 -22.16 -10.35
C GLU A 583 -11.74 -22.94 -10.35
N GLY A 584 -10.69 -22.41 -9.70
CA GLY A 584 -9.39 -23.06 -9.62
C GLY A 584 -9.42 -24.38 -8.83
N VAL A 585 -10.12 -24.42 -7.71
CA VAL A 585 -10.23 -25.62 -6.86
C VAL A 585 -10.96 -26.74 -7.60
N PHE A 586 -12.11 -26.45 -8.21
CA PHE A 586 -12.87 -27.46 -8.94
C PHE A 586 -12.18 -27.90 -10.23
N GLY A 587 -11.51 -26.98 -10.94
CA GLY A 587 -10.69 -27.33 -12.10
C GLY A 587 -9.52 -28.26 -11.74
N LEU A 588 -8.79 -27.94 -10.66
CA LEU A 588 -7.68 -28.75 -10.17
C LEU A 588 -8.15 -30.14 -9.73
N THR A 589 -9.29 -30.22 -9.04
CA THR A 589 -9.85 -31.49 -8.53
C THR A 589 -10.32 -32.38 -9.67
N ALA A 590 -11.00 -31.80 -10.67
CA ALA A 590 -11.45 -32.53 -11.86
C ALA A 590 -10.29 -33.09 -12.71
N ASP A 591 -9.07 -32.57 -12.52
CA ASP A 591 -7.84 -33.06 -13.15
C ASP A 591 -7.05 -34.06 -12.25
N GLY A 592 -7.61 -34.45 -11.10
CA GLY A 592 -7.00 -35.37 -10.14
C GLY A 592 -5.97 -34.73 -9.21
N GLY A 593 -5.94 -33.40 -9.12
CA GLY A 593 -5.05 -32.65 -8.25
C GLY A 593 -5.48 -32.67 -6.78
N ARG A 594 -4.53 -32.36 -5.88
CA ARG A 594 -4.80 -32.22 -4.44
C ARG A 594 -5.05 -30.75 -4.08
N VAL A 595 -6.06 -30.50 -3.27
CA VAL A 595 -6.46 -29.16 -2.83
C VAL A 595 -6.06 -28.93 -1.38
N ARG A 596 -5.68 -27.70 -1.03
CA ARG A 596 -5.46 -27.28 0.37
C ARG A 596 -6.78 -26.97 1.05
N SER A 597 -6.89 -27.27 2.35
CA SER A 597 -8.15 -27.12 3.10
C SER A 597 -8.62 -25.66 3.24
N ASP A 598 -7.73 -24.67 3.19
CA ASP A 598 -8.11 -23.26 3.22
C ASP A 598 -8.87 -22.87 1.94
N LEU A 599 -8.34 -23.22 0.76
CA LEU A 599 -8.96 -22.90 -0.52
C LEU A 599 -10.25 -23.65 -0.78
N ALA A 600 -10.29 -24.93 -0.41
CA ALA A 600 -11.51 -25.71 -0.59
C ALA A 600 -12.66 -25.20 0.30
N THR A 601 -12.40 -24.45 1.38
CA THR A 601 -13.47 -23.88 2.22
C THR A 601 -14.24 -22.81 1.45
N VAL A 602 -13.52 -21.89 0.81
CA VAL A 602 -14.09 -20.86 -0.08
C VAL A 602 -14.83 -21.52 -1.24
N ALA A 603 -14.22 -22.54 -1.85
CA ALA A 603 -14.80 -23.25 -2.98
C ALA A 603 -16.12 -23.98 -2.62
N LEU A 604 -16.19 -24.65 -1.47
CA LEU A 604 -17.41 -25.31 -1.02
C LEU A 604 -18.53 -24.32 -0.75
N TRP A 605 -18.23 -23.21 -0.07
CA TRP A 605 -19.23 -22.17 0.21
C TRP A 605 -19.80 -21.60 -1.10
N ARG A 606 -18.93 -21.37 -2.10
CA ARG A 606 -19.34 -20.95 -3.44
C ARG A 606 -20.18 -22.01 -4.16
N ALA A 607 -19.79 -23.28 -4.08
CA ALA A 607 -20.54 -24.37 -4.72
C ALA A 607 -21.95 -24.52 -4.13
N PHE A 608 -22.08 -24.42 -2.80
CA PHE A 608 -23.39 -24.44 -2.15
C PHE A 608 -24.24 -23.23 -2.54
N PHE A 609 -23.64 -22.05 -2.60
CA PHE A 609 -24.31 -20.84 -3.10
C PHE A 609 -24.86 -21.05 -4.53
N GLU A 610 -24.05 -21.57 -5.46
CA GLU A 610 -24.49 -21.80 -6.84
C GLU A 610 -25.60 -22.87 -6.94
N LEU A 611 -25.55 -23.92 -6.13
CA LEU A 611 -26.61 -24.94 -6.07
C LEU A 611 -27.92 -24.36 -5.53
N GLU A 612 -27.85 -23.49 -4.52
CA GLU A 612 -29.04 -22.82 -3.95
C GLU A 612 -29.66 -21.85 -4.97
N ASP A 613 -28.81 -21.15 -5.73
CA ASP A 613 -29.18 -20.23 -6.82
C ASP A 613 -29.66 -20.94 -8.10
N GLY A 614 -29.66 -22.29 -8.11
CA GLY A 614 -30.31 -23.09 -9.14
C GLY A 614 -29.38 -23.79 -10.13
N ALA A 615 -28.08 -23.88 -9.85
CA ALA A 615 -27.18 -24.76 -10.59
C ALA A 615 -27.66 -26.23 -10.49
N ALA A 616 -27.58 -26.97 -11.59
CA ALA A 616 -28.07 -28.36 -11.65
C ALA A 616 -27.17 -29.35 -10.90
N SER A 617 -25.85 -29.16 -10.98
CA SER A 617 -24.84 -29.97 -10.28
C SER A 617 -23.49 -29.24 -10.26
N VAL A 618 -22.64 -29.61 -9.32
CA VAL A 618 -21.22 -29.21 -9.27
C VAL A 618 -20.38 -30.49 -9.33
N ASP A 619 -19.61 -30.65 -10.41
CA ASP A 619 -18.74 -31.81 -10.61
C ASP A 619 -17.63 -31.83 -9.53
N SER A 620 -17.16 -33.01 -9.14
CA SER A 620 -16.13 -33.19 -8.10
C SER A 620 -16.48 -32.62 -6.70
N LEU A 621 -17.74 -32.25 -6.42
CA LEU A 621 -18.16 -31.75 -5.10
C LEU A 621 -17.85 -32.74 -3.97
N ASP A 622 -18.15 -34.03 -4.16
CA ASP A 622 -17.85 -35.07 -3.16
C ASP A 622 -16.34 -35.14 -2.86
N GLU A 623 -15.48 -34.95 -3.87
CA GLU A 623 -14.01 -34.99 -3.73
C GLU A 623 -13.49 -33.76 -2.97
N VAL A 624 -14.04 -32.58 -3.24
CA VAL A 624 -13.68 -31.34 -2.52
C VAL A 624 -14.18 -31.39 -1.07
N VAL A 625 -15.36 -31.95 -0.81
CA VAL A 625 -15.85 -32.19 0.56
C VAL A 625 -14.96 -33.20 1.29
N ALA A 626 -14.56 -34.29 0.64
CA ALA A 626 -13.67 -35.29 1.24
C ALA A 626 -12.25 -34.74 1.53
N ALA A 627 -11.80 -33.74 0.78
CA ALA A 627 -10.57 -33.03 1.06
C ALA A 627 -10.68 -32.09 2.28
N GLN A 628 -11.90 -31.84 2.78
CA GLN A 628 -12.15 -31.01 3.94
C GLN A 628 -12.31 -31.78 5.24
N GLN A 629 -11.91 -31.13 6.33
CA GLN A 629 -12.07 -31.61 7.69
C GLN A 629 -12.86 -30.60 8.52
N TRP A 630 -14.03 -30.21 8.01
CA TRP A 630 -14.91 -29.31 8.75
C TRP A 630 -15.40 -29.96 10.04
N ASN A 631 -15.36 -29.19 11.13
CA ASN A 631 -15.92 -29.62 12.40
C ASN A 631 -17.45 -29.42 12.44
N ALA A 632 -18.09 -29.85 13.53
CA ALA A 632 -19.54 -29.72 13.69
C ALA A 632 -20.05 -28.27 13.63
N VAL A 633 -19.30 -27.30 14.15
CA VAL A 633 -19.66 -25.86 14.11
C VAL A 633 -19.76 -25.38 12.66
N GLN A 634 -18.75 -25.72 11.84
CA GLN A 634 -18.69 -25.29 10.45
C GLN A 634 -19.81 -25.93 9.61
N TRP A 635 -20.09 -27.22 9.83
CA TRP A 635 -21.22 -27.89 9.21
C TRP A 635 -22.56 -27.32 9.67
N CYS A 636 -22.70 -26.96 10.94
CA CYS A 636 -23.90 -26.30 11.48
C CYS A 636 -24.18 -24.98 10.75
N GLN A 637 -23.16 -24.14 10.56
CA GLN A 637 -23.31 -22.88 9.82
C GLN A 637 -23.65 -23.12 8.34
N ALA A 638 -23.07 -24.15 7.72
CA ALA A 638 -23.37 -24.51 6.33
C ALA A 638 -24.83 -24.95 6.16
N ILE A 639 -25.38 -25.78 7.06
CA ILE A 639 -26.79 -26.22 6.98
C ILE A 639 -27.78 -25.12 7.37
N GLU A 640 -27.38 -24.17 8.22
CA GLU A 640 -28.19 -23.00 8.55
C GLU A 640 -28.32 -22.07 7.33
N THR A 641 -27.23 -21.88 6.60
CA THR A 641 -27.18 -21.01 5.41
C THR A 641 -27.77 -21.70 4.17
N PHE A 642 -27.47 -22.99 3.99
CA PHE A 642 -27.74 -23.75 2.76
C PHE A 642 -28.49 -25.07 3.03
N PRO A 643 -29.66 -25.03 3.69
CA PRO A 643 -30.33 -26.23 4.18
C PRO A 643 -30.76 -27.21 3.08
N GLN A 644 -30.97 -26.75 1.85
CA GLN A 644 -31.47 -27.60 0.76
C GLN A 644 -30.37 -28.22 -0.10
N VAL A 645 -29.11 -27.85 0.06
CA VAL A 645 -28.03 -28.27 -0.85
C VAL A 645 -26.91 -29.04 -0.16
N VAL A 646 -26.76 -28.90 1.16
CA VAL A 646 -25.84 -29.72 1.95
C VAL A 646 -26.40 -31.15 2.06
N ALA A 647 -25.75 -32.11 1.38
CA ALA A 647 -26.21 -33.49 1.35
C ALA A 647 -25.99 -34.20 2.70
N PRO A 648 -26.90 -35.11 3.12
CA PRO A 648 -26.79 -35.84 4.39
C PRO A 648 -25.45 -36.55 4.59
N ARG A 649 -24.92 -37.18 3.53
CA ARG A 649 -23.63 -37.88 3.58
C ARG A 649 -22.44 -37.01 4.03
N TYR A 650 -22.49 -35.69 3.80
CA TYR A 650 -21.40 -34.78 4.21
C TYR A 650 -21.38 -34.55 5.71
N LEU A 651 -22.51 -34.76 6.38
CA LEU A 651 -22.71 -34.50 7.80
C LEU A 651 -22.40 -35.72 8.67
N GLN A 652 -22.14 -36.89 8.08
CA GLN A 652 -21.97 -38.15 8.80
C GLN A 652 -20.84 -38.03 9.84
N ASP A 653 -19.64 -37.64 9.43
CA ASP A 653 -18.50 -37.55 10.35
C ASP A 653 -18.69 -36.48 11.44
N ALA A 654 -19.42 -35.40 11.15
CA ALA A 654 -19.79 -34.41 12.14
C ALA A 654 -20.61 -35.05 13.27
N VAL A 655 -21.55 -35.93 12.92
CA VAL A 655 -22.43 -36.65 13.85
C VAL A 655 -21.79 -37.90 14.45
N VAL A 656 -20.77 -38.50 13.84
CA VAL A 656 -20.16 -39.74 14.35
C VAL A 656 -18.94 -39.44 15.23
N CYS A 657 -18.06 -38.55 14.79
CA CYS A 657 -16.73 -38.40 15.38
C CYS A 657 -16.63 -37.31 16.46
N ASN A 658 -17.56 -36.34 16.50
CA ASN A 658 -17.48 -35.21 17.42
C ASN A 658 -18.20 -35.51 18.75
N ALA A 659 -17.72 -34.96 19.86
CA ALA A 659 -18.40 -35.05 21.15
C ALA A 659 -19.78 -34.36 21.11
N TRP A 660 -20.76 -34.89 21.85
CA TRP A 660 -22.11 -34.32 21.86
C TRP A 660 -22.10 -32.89 22.42
N ALA A 661 -22.51 -31.93 21.60
CA ALA A 661 -22.59 -30.50 21.90
C ALA A 661 -23.73 -29.88 21.07
N SER A 662 -24.06 -28.60 21.31
CA SER A 662 -25.16 -27.91 20.62
C SER A 662 -25.05 -27.96 19.09
N ASP A 663 -23.84 -27.90 18.54
CA ASP A 663 -23.63 -27.92 17.09
C ASP A 663 -23.88 -29.31 16.50
N VAL A 664 -23.44 -30.37 17.20
CA VAL A 664 -23.71 -31.77 16.81
C VAL A 664 -25.20 -32.07 16.92
N GLU A 665 -25.86 -31.58 17.95
CA GLU A 665 -27.31 -31.67 18.12
C GLU A 665 -28.04 -30.97 16.97
N ALA A 666 -27.61 -29.77 16.57
CA ALA A 666 -28.20 -29.06 15.42
C ALA A 666 -28.02 -29.84 14.10
N VAL A 667 -26.83 -30.40 13.85
CA VAL A 667 -26.57 -31.24 12.67
C VAL A 667 -27.42 -32.51 12.69
N ALA A 668 -27.50 -33.20 13.83
CA ALA A 668 -28.32 -34.40 13.96
C ALA A 668 -29.82 -34.08 13.77
N ALA A 669 -30.32 -32.98 14.36
CA ALA A 669 -31.69 -32.52 14.19
C ALA A 669 -32.02 -32.24 12.72
N HIS A 670 -31.09 -31.64 11.97
CA HIS A 670 -31.23 -31.43 10.53
C HIS A 670 -31.40 -32.74 9.77
N LEU A 671 -30.54 -33.74 10.02
CA LEU A 671 -30.66 -35.07 9.41
C LEU A 671 -31.98 -35.77 9.74
N ILE A 672 -32.47 -35.63 10.99
CA ILE A 672 -33.79 -36.16 11.38
C ILE A 672 -34.93 -35.50 10.61
N ARG A 673 -34.86 -34.18 10.36
CA ARG A 673 -35.86 -33.47 9.54
C ARG A 673 -35.85 -33.94 8.10
N VAL A 674 -34.66 -34.17 7.51
CA VAL A 674 -34.51 -34.75 6.17
C VAL A 674 -35.15 -36.14 6.13
N ARG A 675 -34.80 -37.02 7.08
CA ARG A 675 -35.35 -38.36 7.20
C ARG A 675 -36.88 -38.40 7.31
N ARG A 676 -37.47 -37.46 8.05
CA ARG A 676 -38.94 -37.33 8.20
C ARG A 676 -39.63 -36.76 6.96
N GLY A 677 -38.86 -36.34 5.95
CA GLY A 677 -39.37 -35.68 4.74
C GLY A 677 -39.85 -34.25 4.99
N GLU A 678 -39.49 -33.66 6.13
CA GLU A 678 -39.79 -32.26 6.49
C GLU A 678 -38.92 -31.27 5.71
N LEU A 679 -37.77 -31.73 5.21
CA LEU A 679 -36.87 -31.00 4.34
C LEU A 679 -36.60 -31.81 3.07
N ARG A 680 -36.79 -31.20 1.90
CA ARG A 680 -36.50 -31.82 0.60
C ARG A 680 -35.24 -31.20 0.01
N GLY A 681 -34.22 -32.02 -0.20
CA GLY A 681 -32.95 -31.59 -0.80
C GLY A 681 -33.00 -31.37 -2.30
N ARG A 682 -32.06 -30.56 -2.79
CA ARG A 682 -31.68 -30.36 -4.20
C ARG A 682 -30.31 -30.97 -4.53
N TRP A 683 -29.73 -31.74 -3.62
CA TRP A 683 -28.49 -32.47 -3.86
C TRP A 683 -28.72 -33.71 -4.74
N HIS A 684 -27.66 -34.18 -5.41
CA HIS A 684 -27.68 -35.47 -6.08
C HIS A 684 -27.81 -36.59 -5.04
N GLU A 685 -28.89 -37.37 -5.12
CA GLU A 685 -29.13 -38.51 -4.22
C GLU A 685 -28.04 -39.57 -4.36
N ASN A 686 -27.35 -39.86 -3.27
CA ASN A 686 -26.64 -41.12 -3.09
C ASN A 686 -27.37 -41.88 -1.98
N ARG A 687 -28.48 -42.53 -2.36
CA ARG A 687 -29.45 -43.13 -1.42
C ARG A 687 -28.83 -44.00 -0.33
N ARG A 688 -27.70 -44.66 -0.62
CA ARG A 688 -27.03 -45.51 0.36
C ARG A 688 -26.29 -44.70 1.41
N LEU A 689 -25.47 -43.73 1.00
CA LEU A 689 -24.68 -42.91 1.94
C LEU A 689 -25.54 -41.89 2.67
N ASP A 690 -26.52 -41.31 1.97
CA ASP A 690 -27.43 -40.34 2.57
C ASP A 690 -28.28 -41.02 3.67
N ALA A 691 -28.85 -42.20 3.38
CA ALA A 691 -29.59 -42.97 4.39
C ALA A 691 -28.71 -43.42 5.57
N LEU A 692 -27.43 -43.72 5.33
CA LEU A 692 -26.51 -44.11 6.38
C LEU A 692 -26.22 -42.97 7.35
N ALA A 693 -26.03 -41.75 6.86
CA ALA A 693 -25.89 -40.56 7.70
C ALA A 693 -27.18 -40.29 8.51
N GLU A 694 -28.35 -40.45 7.90
CA GLU A 694 -29.65 -40.36 8.58
C GLU A 694 -29.83 -41.45 9.67
N SER A 695 -29.31 -42.65 9.45
CA SER A 695 -29.32 -43.75 10.43
C SER A 695 -28.38 -43.47 11.60
N TRP A 696 -27.17 -42.97 11.34
CA TRP A 696 -26.24 -42.53 12.39
C TRP A 696 -26.86 -41.46 13.29
N ALA A 697 -27.50 -40.45 12.70
CA ALA A 697 -28.21 -39.41 13.44
C ALA A 697 -29.39 -39.97 14.25
N ALA A 698 -30.20 -40.87 13.68
CA ALA A 698 -31.33 -41.48 14.39
C ALA A 698 -30.90 -42.31 15.60
N ILE A 699 -29.83 -43.09 15.47
CA ILE A 699 -29.29 -43.85 16.61
C ILE A 699 -28.77 -42.89 17.67
N ARG A 700 -28.00 -41.86 17.30
CA ARG A 700 -27.44 -40.90 18.26
C ARG A 700 -28.52 -40.06 18.94
N TRP A 701 -29.62 -39.74 18.25
CA TRP A 701 -30.78 -39.00 18.77
C TRP A 701 -31.68 -39.81 19.71
N GLN A 702 -31.49 -41.12 19.83
CA GLN A 702 -32.38 -41.99 20.61
C GLN A 702 -32.15 -41.83 22.12
N GLU A 703 -33.02 -41.07 22.79
CA GLU A 703 -32.94 -40.83 24.25
C GLU A 703 -33.81 -41.76 25.11
N SER A 704 -34.95 -42.23 24.59
CA SER A 704 -35.87 -43.12 25.33
C SER A 704 -36.45 -44.21 24.43
N TRP A 705 -36.58 -45.41 24.98
CA TRP A 705 -37.07 -46.62 24.33
C TRP A 705 -38.46 -47.05 24.80
N SER A 706 -39.04 -46.31 25.75
CA SER A 706 -40.31 -46.62 26.41
C SER A 706 -41.49 -46.79 25.45
N THR A 707 -41.43 -46.18 24.26
CA THR A 707 -42.49 -46.19 23.25
C THR A 707 -42.24 -47.16 22.09
N VAL A 708 -41.08 -47.84 22.05
CA VAL A 708 -40.67 -48.70 20.93
C VAL A 708 -41.06 -50.14 21.20
N GLY A 709 -42.02 -50.68 20.46
CA GLY A 709 -42.41 -52.09 20.55
C GLY A 709 -41.51 -53.04 19.74
N GLY A 710 -41.60 -54.35 19.98
CA GLY A 710 -40.81 -55.37 19.27
C GLY A 710 -40.78 -55.25 17.73
N PRO A 711 -41.93 -55.15 17.03
CA PRO A 711 -41.96 -55.00 15.57
C PRO A 711 -41.42 -53.65 15.06
N GLU A 712 -41.43 -52.62 15.90
CA GLU A 712 -40.84 -51.31 15.59
C GLU A 712 -39.32 -51.37 15.72
N PHE A 713 -38.83 -52.01 16.79
CA PHE A 713 -37.41 -52.29 16.97
C PHE A 713 -36.86 -53.16 15.83
N ASP A 714 -37.55 -54.23 15.42
CA ASP A 714 -37.08 -55.09 14.33
C ASP A 714 -36.92 -54.32 13.00
N ARG A 715 -37.81 -53.35 12.75
CA ARG A 715 -37.67 -52.43 11.60
C ARG A 715 -36.50 -51.48 11.77
N ALA A 716 -36.36 -50.84 12.94
CA ALA A 716 -35.25 -49.94 13.23
C ALA A 716 -33.89 -50.66 13.20
N TRP A 717 -33.82 -51.92 13.62
CA TRP A 717 -32.64 -52.76 13.51
C TRP A 717 -32.23 -52.97 12.06
N GLN A 718 -33.17 -53.37 11.20
CA GLN A 718 -32.88 -53.63 9.78
C GLN A 718 -32.58 -52.34 8.99
N GLN A 719 -33.23 -51.24 9.35
CA GLN A 719 -33.07 -49.96 8.64
C GLN A 719 -31.87 -49.15 9.12
N ASP A 720 -31.58 -49.16 10.42
CA ASP A 720 -30.59 -48.28 11.04
C ASP A 720 -29.49 -49.05 11.78
N GLY A 721 -29.87 -49.93 12.70
CA GLY A 721 -28.93 -50.60 13.60
C GLY A 721 -27.87 -51.43 12.90
N LEU A 722 -28.29 -52.34 12.02
CA LEU A 722 -27.40 -53.22 11.28
C LEU A 722 -26.50 -52.46 10.28
N PRO A 723 -27.01 -51.55 9.43
CA PRO A 723 -26.16 -50.74 8.55
C PRO A 723 -25.12 -49.91 9.30
N VAL A 724 -25.50 -49.25 10.40
CA VAL A 724 -24.59 -48.42 11.20
C VAL A 724 -23.52 -49.25 11.88
N LEU A 725 -23.86 -50.42 12.44
CA LEU A 725 -22.86 -51.30 13.06
C LEU A 725 -21.88 -51.89 12.04
N ILE A 726 -22.35 -52.23 10.83
CA ILE A 726 -21.47 -52.64 9.72
C ILE A 726 -20.54 -51.49 9.31
N ASP A 727 -21.05 -50.26 9.28
CA ASP A 727 -20.26 -49.08 8.94
C ASP A 727 -19.19 -48.76 9.99
N TYR A 728 -19.58 -48.80 11.27
CA TYR A 728 -18.66 -48.69 12.41
C TYR A 728 -17.53 -49.71 12.33
N ALA A 729 -17.86 -50.98 12.08
CA ALA A 729 -16.87 -52.05 12.00
C ALA A 729 -15.87 -51.89 10.83
N ARG A 730 -16.26 -51.21 9.75
CA ARG A 730 -15.49 -51.17 8.49
C ARG A 730 -14.77 -49.85 8.24
N HIS A 731 -15.33 -48.72 8.66
CA HIS A 731 -14.85 -47.39 8.26
C HIS A 731 -14.41 -46.50 9.41
N TYR A 732 -14.75 -46.83 10.67
CA TYR A 732 -14.35 -46.06 11.83
C TYR A 732 -13.35 -46.82 12.70
N ALA A 733 -12.47 -46.07 13.36
CA ALA A 733 -11.61 -46.60 14.41
C ALA A 733 -12.41 -46.85 15.70
N ALA A 734 -11.85 -47.66 16.60
CA ALA A 734 -12.50 -48.08 17.84
C ALA A 734 -12.44 -47.00 18.95
N ASP A 735 -12.42 -45.72 18.58
CA ASP A 735 -12.18 -44.57 19.46
C ASP A 735 -13.26 -43.47 19.33
N LEU A 736 -14.45 -43.85 18.83
CA LEU A 736 -15.60 -42.95 18.75
C LEU A 736 -16.05 -42.44 20.15
N PRO A 737 -16.77 -41.32 20.23
CA PRO A 737 -17.32 -40.80 21.48
C PRO A 737 -18.13 -41.83 22.28
N SER A 738 -17.99 -41.81 23.61
CA SER A 738 -18.64 -42.78 24.53
C SER A 738 -20.15 -42.80 24.39
N ASP A 739 -20.79 -41.65 24.15
CA ASP A 739 -22.23 -41.52 23.99
C ASP A 739 -22.77 -42.24 22.73
N VAL A 740 -21.98 -42.25 21.65
CA VAL A 740 -22.28 -42.98 20.40
C VAL A 740 -22.13 -44.48 20.64
N LEU A 741 -20.98 -44.88 21.18
CA LEU A 741 -20.64 -46.28 21.42
C LEU A 741 -21.62 -46.93 22.41
N ALA A 742 -22.05 -46.22 23.45
CA ALA A 742 -23.05 -46.71 24.40
C ALA A 742 -24.42 -46.96 23.73
N ARG A 743 -24.84 -46.07 22.82
CA ARG A 743 -26.07 -46.25 22.02
C ARG A 743 -25.99 -47.44 21.08
N LEU A 744 -24.85 -47.61 20.41
CA LEU A 744 -24.59 -48.80 19.59
C LEU A 744 -24.60 -50.08 20.42
N ALA A 745 -24.02 -50.05 21.63
CA ALA A 745 -24.00 -51.19 22.54
C ALA A 745 -25.42 -51.56 23.02
N VAL A 746 -26.25 -50.58 23.35
CA VAL A 746 -27.67 -50.78 23.71
C VAL A 746 -28.45 -51.38 22.53
N PHE A 747 -28.29 -50.84 21.31
CA PHE A 747 -28.91 -51.38 20.10
C PHE A 747 -28.48 -52.84 19.82
N LEU A 748 -27.18 -53.13 19.91
CA LEU A 748 -26.63 -54.47 19.72
C LEU A 748 -27.15 -55.45 20.77
N LEU A 749 -27.22 -55.03 22.04
CA LEU A 749 -27.75 -55.85 23.13
C LEU A 749 -29.23 -56.17 22.91
N ALA A 750 -30.03 -55.18 22.55
CA ALA A 750 -31.44 -55.36 22.22
C ALA A 750 -31.62 -56.35 21.05
N ALA A 751 -30.77 -56.27 20.02
CA ALA A 751 -30.76 -57.21 18.90
C ALA A 751 -30.35 -58.64 19.32
N LEU A 752 -29.36 -58.78 20.21
CA LEU A 752 -28.94 -60.06 20.77
C LEU A 752 -30.04 -60.75 21.61
N ALA A 753 -31.01 -59.99 22.10
CA ALA A 753 -32.18 -60.49 22.81
C ALA A 753 -33.32 -60.96 21.87
N ARG A 754 -33.19 -60.77 20.56
CA ARG A 754 -34.21 -61.15 19.57
C ARG A 754 -33.99 -62.58 19.05
N PRO A 755 -35.05 -63.33 18.69
CA PRO A 755 -34.96 -64.74 18.31
C PRO A 755 -34.56 -65.00 16.83
N TYR A 756 -33.88 -64.05 16.15
CA TYR A 756 -33.78 -64.04 14.69
C TYR A 756 -32.40 -64.35 14.08
N GLY A 757 -31.36 -64.60 14.87
CA GLY A 757 -30.01 -64.92 14.35
C GLY A 757 -28.90 -64.62 15.36
N ASP A 758 -27.64 -64.64 14.90
CA ASP A 758 -26.48 -64.18 15.66
C ASP A 758 -25.97 -62.84 15.06
N PRO A 759 -26.40 -61.68 15.59
CA PRO A 759 -26.01 -60.36 15.08
C PRO A 759 -24.50 -60.15 15.01
N LEU A 760 -23.73 -60.75 15.92
CA LEU A 760 -22.27 -60.59 15.97
C LEU A 760 -21.59 -61.24 14.76
N ALA A 761 -22.12 -62.37 14.31
CA ALA A 761 -21.65 -63.06 13.11
C ALA A 761 -22.03 -62.32 11.82
N GLU A 762 -23.15 -61.59 11.81
CA GLU A 762 -23.61 -60.80 10.65
C GLU A 762 -22.78 -59.52 10.45
N ILE A 763 -22.34 -58.89 11.54
CA ILE A 763 -21.58 -57.63 11.49
C ILE A 763 -20.08 -57.85 11.25
N ASP A 764 -19.52 -58.98 11.73
CA ASP A 764 -18.07 -59.24 11.79
C ASP A 764 -17.32 -58.15 12.57
N LEU A 765 -17.78 -57.88 13.80
CA LEU A 765 -17.29 -56.78 14.62
C LEU A 765 -15.89 -57.09 15.20
N PRO A 766 -14.84 -56.29 14.90
CA PRO A 766 -13.49 -56.54 15.41
C PRO A 766 -13.39 -56.49 16.94
N ALA A 767 -12.41 -57.19 17.51
CA ALA A 767 -12.23 -57.27 18.97
C ALA A 767 -12.03 -55.88 19.62
N ALA A 768 -11.26 -55.00 18.99
CA ALA A 768 -11.04 -53.63 19.48
C ALA A 768 -12.33 -52.81 19.52
N HIS A 769 -13.19 -52.93 18.50
CA HIS A 769 -14.51 -52.30 18.48
C HIS A 769 -15.42 -52.87 19.56
N GLN A 770 -15.35 -54.18 19.83
CA GLN A 770 -16.07 -54.77 20.96
C GLN A 770 -15.57 -54.25 22.31
N ASP A 771 -14.25 -54.10 22.50
CA ASP A 771 -13.66 -53.49 23.70
C ASP A 771 -14.17 -52.06 23.88
N ALA A 772 -14.21 -51.26 22.81
CA ALA A 772 -14.69 -49.88 22.86
C ALA A 772 -16.17 -49.77 23.24
N LEU A 773 -17.04 -50.65 22.73
CA LEU A 773 -18.44 -50.73 23.15
C LEU A 773 -18.56 -51.08 24.65
N VAL A 774 -17.71 -51.97 25.15
CA VAL A 774 -17.68 -52.35 26.57
C VAL A 774 -17.28 -51.18 27.45
N ASP A 775 -16.19 -50.48 27.09
CA ASP A 775 -15.67 -49.34 27.85
C ASP A 775 -16.66 -48.17 27.83
N ALA A 776 -17.34 -47.94 26.71
CA ALA A 776 -18.37 -46.91 26.59
C ALA A 776 -19.58 -47.16 27.50
N VAL A 777 -20.02 -48.41 27.64
CA VAL A 777 -21.09 -48.76 28.59
C VAL A 777 -20.67 -48.51 30.04
N ALA A 778 -19.41 -48.77 30.39
CA ALA A 778 -18.87 -48.47 31.72
C ALA A 778 -18.72 -46.96 31.96
N THR A 779 -18.61 -46.16 30.90
CA THR A 779 -18.57 -44.68 30.98
C THR A 779 -19.97 -44.09 31.08
N GLU A 780 -20.91 -44.57 30.26
CA GLU A 780 -22.29 -44.08 30.13
C GLU A 780 -23.30 -44.97 30.89
N VAL A 781 -22.94 -45.43 32.09
CA VAL A 781 -23.68 -46.44 32.87
C VAL A 781 -25.16 -46.08 33.03
N ARG A 782 -25.44 -44.83 33.38
CA ARG A 782 -26.81 -44.37 33.62
C ARG A 782 -27.68 -44.54 32.37
N TYR A 783 -27.20 -44.08 31.22
CA TYR A 783 -27.91 -44.20 29.95
C TYR A 783 -28.12 -45.67 29.56
N ALA A 784 -27.07 -46.48 29.65
CA ALA A 784 -27.15 -47.90 29.28
C ALA A 784 -28.16 -48.66 30.14
N VAL A 785 -28.12 -48.47 31.47
CA VAL A 785 -29.05 -49.14 32.39
C VAL A 785 -30.49 -48.67 32.18
N GLU A 786 -30.74 -47.36 32.09
CA GLU A 786 -32.09 -46.81 31.87
C GLU A 786 -32.67 -47.28 30.52
N SER A 787 -31.89 -47.24 29.46
CA SER A 787 -32.33 -47.69 28.13
C SER A 787 -32.70 -49.18 28.11
N ILE A 788 -31.90 -50.04 28.75
CA ILE A 788 -32.20 -51.48 28.79
C ILE A 788 -33.44 -51.74 29.65
N VAL A 789 -33.63 -51.02 30.76
CA VAL A 789 -34.87 -51.09 31.56
C VAL A 789 -36.09 -50.76 30.70
N GLU A 790 -36.06 -49.63 29.98
CA GLU A 790 -37.15 -49.23 29.09
C GLU A 790 -37.41 -50.27 27.97
N LEU A 791 -36.36 -50.84 27.39
CA LEU A 791 -36.47 -51.90 26.38
C LEU A 791 -37.08 -53.20 26.91
N VAL A 792 -36.88 -53.49 28.21
CA VAL A 792 -37.52 -54.64 28.87
C VAL A 792 -38.99 -54.33 29.15
N GLU A 793 -39.29 -53.12 29.62
CA GLU A 793 -40.67 -52.67 29.87
C GLU A 793 -41.50 -52.60 28.59
N SER A 794 -40.89 -52.21 27.46
CA SER A 794 -41.54 -52.19 26.15
C SER A 794 -41.67 -53.59 25.52
N GLY A 795 -41.03 -54.61 26.10
CA GLY A 795 -41.06 -55.99 25.64
C GLY A 795 -40.14 -56.27 24.43
N VAL A 796 -39.25 -55.35 24.06
CA VAL A 796 -38.21 -55.58 23.04
C VAL A 796 -37.20 -56.60 23.55
N VAL A 797 -36.72 -56.41 24.79
CA VAL A 797 -35.85 -57.37 25.50
C VAL A 797 -36.73 -58.27 26.35
N GLY A 798 -36.72 -59.56 26.02
CA GLY A 798 -37.48 -60.57 26.75
C GLY A 798 -37.00 -60.71 28.19
N ILE A 799 -37.92 -60.72 29.14
CA ILE A 799 -37.61 -60.83 30.56
C ILE A 799 -36.93 -62.16 30.91
N GLU A 800 -37.35 -63.22 30.23
CA GLU A 800 -36.73 -64.54 30.36
C GLU A 800 -35.29 -64.54 29.85
N TRP A 801 -35.04 -63.89 28.72
CA TRP A 801 -33.69 -63.73 28.18
C TRP A 801 -32.81 -62.92 29.14
N LEU A 802 -33.31 -61.80 29.66
CA LEU A 802 -32.59 -60.93 30.60
C LEU A 802 -32.13 -61.73 31.84
N LEU A 803 -33.02 -62.51 32.45
CA LEU A 803 -32.71 -63.27 33.66
C LEU A 803 -31.66 -64.36 33.42
N ALA A 804 -31.80 -65.10 32.31
CA ALA A 804 -30.82 -66.13 31.97
C ALA A 804 -29.45 -65.49 31.70
N HIS A 805 -29.41 -64.41 30.93
CA HIS A 805 -28.17 -63.78 30.52
C HIS A 805 -27.51 -62.97 31.62
N ALA A 806 -28.25 -62.35 32.55
CA ALA A 806 -27.67 -61.73 33.75
C ALA A 806 -26.89 -62.76 34.60
N VAL A 807 -27.47 -63.95 34.80
CA VAL A 807 -26.80 -65.04 35.51
C VAL A 807 -25.59 -65.55 34.73
N PHE A 808 -25.70 -65.74 33.41
CA PHE A 808 -24.59 -66.23 32.59
C PHE A 808 -23.43 -65.23 32.48
N SER A 809 -23.74 -63.94 32.41
CA SER A 809 -22.76 -62.87 32.26
C SER A 809 -22.21 -62.36 33.60
N SER A 810 -22.75 -62.82 34.74
CA SER A 810 -22.31 -62.35 36.05
C SER A 810 -20.82 -62.68 36.27
N PRO A 811 -19.99 -61.73 36.74
CA PRO A 811 -18.55 -61.95 36.94
C PRO A 811 -18.21 -63.13 37.88
N LYS A 812 -19.16 -63.50 38.76
CA LYS A 812 -19.02 -64.57 39.76
C LYS A 812 -19.60 -65.91 39.29
N ALA A 813 -20.09 -66.00 38.05
CA ALA A 813 -20.75 -67.20 37.53
C ALA A 813 -19.78 -68.40 37.40
N PRO A 814 -20.22 -69.62 37.72
CA PRO A 814 -19.45 -70.84 37.52
C PRO A 814 -19.33 -71.09 36.00
N ARG A 815 -18.19 -70.79 35.38
CA ARG A 815 -17.93 -70.87 33.92
C ARG A 815 -18.00 -72.32 33.35
N ALA A 816 -19.16 -72.95 33.44
CA ALA A 816 -19.38 -74.34 33.08
C ALA A 816 -19.64 -74.47 31.56
N GLY A 817 -18.55 -74.54 30.78
CA GLY A 817 -18.55 -74.90 29.36
C GLY A 817 -18.62 -73.72 28.38
N GLY A 818 -18.05 -73.94 27.19
CA GLY A 818 -17.83 -72.93 26.14
C GLY A 818 -19.00 -71.97 25.97
N LEU A 819 -18.76 -70.72 26.37
CA LEU A 819 -19.71 -69.62 26.25
C LEU A 819 -19.87 -69.28 24.76
N SER A 820 -21.09 -68.92 24.34
CA SER A 820 -21.28 -68.36 23.01
C SER A 820 -20.57 -67.00 22.91
N ALA A 821 -20.17 -66.57 21.72
CA ALA A 821 -19.56 -65.24 21.51
C ALA A 821 -20.43 -64.11 22.09
N GLN A 822 -21.75 -64.25 21.98
CA GLN A 822 -22.73 -63.38 22.65
C GLN A 822 -22.56 -63.35 24.18
N THR A 823 -22.43 -64.50 24.83
CA THR A 823 -22.27 -64.57 26.29
C THR A 823 -20.91 -64.03 26.73
N GLU A 824 -19.88 -64.18 25.91
CA GLU A 824 -18.54 -63.64 26.16
C GLU A 824 -18.56 -62.10 26.14
N LEU A 825 -19.17 -61.48 25.12
CA LEU A 825 -19.34 -60.02 25.07
C LEU A 825 -20.15 -59.51 26.27
N LEU A 826 -21.31 -60.12 26.56
CA LEU A 826 -22.15 -59.72 27.70
C LEU A 826 -21.42 -59.84 29.04
N SER A 827 -20.53 -60.82 29.22
CA SER A 827 -19.74 -60.99 30.45
C SER A 827 -18.68 -59.92 30.67
N ARG A 828 -18.30 -59.21 29.60
CA ARG A 828 -17.34 -58.10 29.65
C ARG A 828 -18.02 -56.77 29.97
N LEU A 829 -19.33 -56.65 29.75
CA LEU A 829 -20.14 -55.48 30.14
C LEU A 829 -20.31 -55.43 31.67
N VAL A 830 -19.32 -54.82 32.34
CA VAL A 830 -19.24 -54.71 33.80
C VAL A 830 -19.25 -53.24 34.18
N ILE A 831 -19.99 -52.90 35.23
CA ILE A 831 -20.09 -51.56 35.81
C ILE A 831 -19.50 -51.57 37.23
N GLU A 832 -19.03 -50.41 37.68
CA GLU A 832 -18.62 -50.21 39.07
C GLU A 832 -19.83 -49.80 39.93
N SER A 833 -20.09 -50.53 41.02
CA SER A 833 -21.14 -50.19 41.99
C SER A 833 -20.56 -50.15 43.41
N ASP A 834 -21.32 -49.60 44.36
CA ASP A 834 -20.94 -49.50 45.78
C ASP A 834 -20.56 -50.85 46.43
N GLY A 835 -20.94 -51.97 45.81
CA GLY A 835 -20.62 -53.34 46.23
C GLY A 835 -19.46 -54.02 45.47
N GLY A 836 -18.77 -53.29 44.58
CA GLY A 836 -17.70 -53.80 43.70
C GLY A 836 -18.15 -53.94 42.23
N ARG A 837 -17.33 -54.63 41.41
CA ARG A 837 -17.64 -54.89 40.00
C ARG A 837 -18.88 -55.79 39.83
N GLN A 838 -19.87 -55.32 39.09
CA GLN A 838 -21.13 -56.01 38.81
C GLN A 838 -21.43 -56.03 37.31
N GLY A 839 -22.09 -57.07 36.79
CA GLY A 839 -22.49 -57.09 35.37
C GLY A 839 -23.55 -56.04 35.06
N LEU A 840 -23.57 -55.48 33.83
CA LEU A 840 -24.59 -54.52 33.40
C LEU A 840 -26.01 -55.09 33.55
N LEU A 841 -26.22 -56.32 33.08
CA LEU A 841 -27.52 -56.99 33.17
C LEU A 841 -27.91 -57.32 34.63
N ASP A 842 -26.93 -57.55 35.52
CA ASP A 842 -27.19 -57.72 36.95
C ASP A 842 -27.82 -56.45 37.55
N GLU A 843 -27.32 -55.26 37.15
CA GLU A 843 -27.85 -53.98 37.60
C GLU A 843 -29.25 -53.67 37.06
N VAL A 844 -29.49 -53.96 35.78
CA VAL A 844 -30.84 -53.85 35.18
C VAL A 844 -31.83 -54.74 35.93
N VAL A 845 -31.45 -55.98 36.24
CA VAL A 845 -32.29 -56.89 37.03
C VAL A 845 -32.55 -56.33 38.43
N THR A 846 -31.55 -55.76 39.11
CA THR A 846 -31.72 -55.10 40.42
C THR A 846 -32.79 -54.00 40.37
N ARG A 847 -32.80 -53.19 39.31
CA ARG A 847 -33.80 -52.12 39.15
C ARG A 847 -35.21 -52.64 38.84
N LEU A 848 -35.32 -53.79 38.17
CA LEU A 848 -36.60 -54.42 37.78
C LEU A 848 -37.18 -55.39 38.82
N LEU A 849 -36.38 -55.88 39.76
CA LEU A 849 -36.78 -56.81 40.83
C LEU A 849 -37.99 -56.39 41.70
N PRO A 850 -38.32 -55.09 41.90
CA PRO A 850 -39.53 -54.69 42.62
C PRO A 850 -40.86 -55.09 41.93
N ALA A 851 -40.81 -55.64 40.72
CA ALA A 851 -41.99 -55.95 39.92
C ALA A 851 -42.63 -57.33 40.24
N SER A 852 -43.96 -57.39 40.14
CA SER A 852 -44.81 -58.50 40.64
C SER A 852 -44.68 -59.85 39.93
N TRP A 853 -43.85 -59.95 38.90
CA TRP A 853 -43.68 -61.15 38.06
C TRP A 853 -42.49 -62.03 38.47
N PHE A 854 -41.65 -61.61 39.42
CA PHE A 854 -40.52 -62.41 39.91
C PHE A 854 -40.95 -63.49 40.93
N ARG A 855 -40.68 -64.77 40.63
CA ARG A 855 -41.17 -65.94 41.40
C ARG A 855 -40.07 -66.79 42.08
N GLY A 856 -38.99 -66.14 42.53
CA GLY A 856 -37.91 -66.77 43.29
C GLY A 856 -36.86 -67.55 42.45
N PRO A 857 -35.81 -68.10 43.09
CA PRO A 857 -34.67 -68.74 42.41
C PRO A 857 -35.06 -69.90 41.48
N GLY A 858 -36.10 -70.66 41.83
CA GLY A 858 -36.59 -71.79 41.02
C GLY A 858 -37.17 -71.36 39.67
N ALA A 859 -37.77 -70.17 39.59
CA ALA A 859 -38.25 -69.59 38.35
C ALA A 859 -37.09 -69.17 37.45
N VAL A 860 -36.07 -68.50 38.02
CA VAL A 860 -34.82 -68.14 37.31
C VAL A 860 -34.12 -69.40 36.76
N MET A 861 -34.05 -70.47 37.55
CA MET A 861 -33.49 -71.73 37.09
C MET A 861 -34.29 -72.37 35.94
N THR A 862 -35.62 -72.21 35.96
CA THR A 862 -36.49 -72.69 34.87
C THR A 862 -36.23 -71.91 33.60
N THR A 863 -36.09 -70.59 33.70
CA THR A 863 -35.73 -69.70 32.59
C THR A 863 -34.37 -70.05 31.97
N ILE A 864 -33.33 -70.25 32.80
CA ILE A 864 -31.99 -70.70 32.37
C ILE A 864 -32.09 -72.03 31.59
N ARG A 865 -32.86 -72.98 32.11
CA ARG A 865 -33.06 -74.28 31.46
C ARG A 865 -33.77 -74.14 30.12
N THR A 866 -34.76 -73.27 30.02
CA THR A 866 -35.48 -72.97 28.78
C THR A 866 -34.56 -72.35 27.74
N GLU A 867 -33.72 -71.37 28.12
CA GLU A 867 -32.80 -70.69 27.22
C GLU A 867 -31.71 -71.63 26.68
N LEU A 868 -31.11 -72.46 27.53
CA LEU A 868 -30.10 -73.46 27.11
C LEU A 868 -30.69 -74.47 26.11
N ARG A 869 -31.95 -74.89 26.32
CA ARG A 869 -32.66 -75.81 25.41
C ARG A 869 -33.06 -75.13 24.10
N ALA A 870 -33.50 -73.88 24.15
CA ALA A 870 -33.84 -73.09 22.96
C ALA A 870 -32.64 -72.93 22.02
N ARG A 871 -31.42 -72.85 22.58
CA ARG A 871 -30.15 -72.81 21.82
C ARG A 871 -29.56 -74.17 21.46
N GLY A 872 -30.30 -75.25 21.67
CA GLY A 872 -29.93 -76.60 21.22
C GLY A 872 -28.79 -77.27 22.02
N ARG A 873 -28.46 -76.80 23.23
CA ARG A 873 -27.45 -77.45 24.09
C ARG A 873 -27.98 -78.77 24.64
N ARG A 874 -27.31 -79.87 24.26
CA ARG A 874 -27.67 -81.24 24.68
C ARG A 874 -27.32 -81.57 26.13
N ASP A 875 -26.50 -80.74 26.77
CA ASP A 875 -26.00 -80.85 28.15
C ASP A 875 -26.68 -79.85 29.11
N ALA A 876 -27.81 -79.25 28.72
CA ALA A 876 -28.50 -78.20 29.47
C ALA A 876 -28.73 -78.57 30.95
N ASP A 877 -29.17 -79.80 31.24
CA ASP A 877 -29.45 -80.23 32.61
C ASP A 877 -28.19 -80.30 33.48
N ARG A 878 -27.04 -80.70 32.91
CA ARG A 878 -25.73 -80.73 33.60
C ARG A 878 -25.20 -79.31 33.87
N VAL A 879 -25.44 -78.37 32.96
CA VAL A 879 -25.08 -76.96 33.17
C VAL A 879 -25.97 -76.35 34.25
N CYS A 880 -27.27 -76.64 34.24
CA CYS A 880 -28.19 -76.19 35.30
C CYS A 880 -27.77 -76.65 36.70
N GLU A 881 -27.33 -77.90 36.87
CA GLU A 881 -26.80 -78.42 38.15
C GLU A 881 -25.60 -77.61 38.65
N ALA A 882 -24.70 -77.20 37.75
CA ALA A 882 -23.52 -76.40 38.11
C ALA A 882 -23.87 -74.96 38.54
N TYR A 883 -25.00 -74.42 38.05
CA TYR A 883 -25.47 -73.08 38.37
C TYR A 883 -26.47 -73.04 39.55
N GLU A 884 -26.97 -74.17 40.05
CA GLU A 884 -28.05 -74.22 41.05
C GLU A 884 -27.74 -73.46 42.34
N ALA A 885 -26.60 -73.73 42.96
CA ALA A 885 -26.17 -73.02 44.17
C ALA A 885 -25.87 -71.54 43.88
N PHE A 886 -25.32 -71.23 42.69
CA PHE A 886 -25.01 -69.86 42.30
C PHE A 886 -26.27 -69.02 42.08
N VAL A 887 -27.31 -69.58 41.44
CA VAL A 887 -28.57 -68.88 41.17
C VAL A 887 -29.30 -68.52 42.46
N VAL A 888 -29.32 -69.40 43.45
CA VAL A 888 -29.89 -69.09 44.78
C VAL A 888 -29.14 -67.94 45.43
N TRP A 889 -27.80 -68.03 45.50
CA TRP A 889 -26.96 -66.97 46.06
C TRP A 889 -27.11 -65.63 45.31
N TRP A 890 -27.04 -65.66 43.98
CA TRP A 890 -27.16 -64.49 43.11
C TRP A 890 -28.53 -63.83 43.29
N PHE A 891 -29.60 -64.61 43.34
CA PHE A 891 -30.95 -64.12 43.54
C PHE A 891 -31.10 -63.40 44.88
N ASP A 892 -30.66 -64.02 45.97
CA ASP A 892 -30.76 -63.43 47.32
C ASP A 892 -29.95 -62.13 47.42
N GLN A 893 -28.77 -62.07 46.78
CA GLN A 893 -27.96 -60.85 46.71
C GLN A 893 -28.67 -59.72 45.95
N ARG A 894 -29.22 -60.01 44.77
CA ARG A 894 -29.92 -59.01 43.95
C ARG A 894 -31.20 -58.52 44.62
N LEU A 895 -31.93 -59.38 45.33
CA LEU A 895 -33.08 -58.98 46.13
C LEU A 895 -32.67 -58.01 47.25
N ALA A 896 -31.57 -58.32 47.97
CA ALA A 896 -31.04 -57.45 49.02
C ALA A 896 -30.46 -56.13 48.48
N ASP A 897 -29.93 -56.11 47.26
CA ASP A 897 -29.49 -54.89 46.56
C ASP A 897 -30.71 -54.04 46.15
N ALA A 898 -31.76 -54.65 45.60
CA ALA A 898 -32.98 -53.97 45.18
C ALA A 898 -33.71 -53.32 46.37
N GLU A 899 -33.81 -54.01 47.51
CA GLU A 899 -34.39 -53.48 48.75
C GLU A 899 -33.60 -52.27 49.29
N ARG A 900 -32.27 -52.25 49.11
CA ARG A 900 -31.42 -51.10 49.46
C ARG A 900 -31.66 -49.91 48.54
N VAL A 901 -31.82 -50.13 47.24
CA VAL A 901 -32.17 -49.09 46.25
C VAL A 901 -33.54 -48.46 46.57
N ILE A 902 -34.52 -49.25 47.01
CA ILE A 902 -35.84 -48.75 47.44
C ILE A 902 -35.78 -47.92 48.74
N SER A 903 -34.85 -48.24 49.64
CA SER A 903 -34.77 -47.68 51.00
C SER A 903 -33.84 -46.46 51.15
N GLY A 904 -33.06 -46.10 50.11
CA GLY A 904 -32.14 -44.95 50.13
C GLY A 904 -32.82 -43.58 49.93
N PRO A 905 -32.21 -42.46 50.37
CA PRO A 905 -32.75 -41.12 50.12
C PRO A 905 -32.76 -40.85 48.61
N ARG A 906 -33.93 -40.53 48.05
CA ARG A 906 -34.09 -40.08 46.66
C ARG A 906 -33.38 -38.73 46.47
N GLY A 907 -32.10 -38.74 46.12
CA GLY A 907 -31.40 -37.50 45.76
C GLY A 907 -29.89 -37.55 45.96
N SER A 908 -29.19 -38.49 45.32
CA SER A 908 -27.84 -38.27 44.74
C SER A 908 -27.35 -39.57 44.09
N ILE A 909 -27.70 -39.79 42.83
CA ILE A 909 -26.91 -40.57 41.85
C ILE A 909 -27.09 -39.89 40.51
#